data_AF-A0A5B9QEP1-F1
#
_entry.id   AF-A0A5B9QEP1-F1
#
_cell.length_a   1.000
_cell.length_b   1.000
_cell.length_c   1.000
_cell.angle_alpha   90.00
_cell.angle_beta   90.00
_cell.angle_gamma   90.00
#
_symmetry.space_group_name_H-M   'P 1'
#
loop_
_entity.id
_entity.type
_entity.pdbx_description
1 polymer ?
#
loop_
_entity_poly.entity_id
_entity_poly.type
_entity_poly.pdbx_seq_one_letter_code
_entity_poly.pdbx_strand_id
1 'polypeptide(L)'
;MKRLLGSATTLTAILVVLVICPSVLGQTFDFVVVATTDSQIPGAPAGTTFSNIPRPAIRGGNVVFRGEGPGTEGIYALRQGALEVLADKNTPVPGDPGASNFIDFIESPTLDTSFNVAFKGQGASGVKGIYAVVDGELTMIADTNTKIPISNPAANFTDFSVPWIDNGKVVFRGTGPGGIDGIYTNLNGSLLRVASTSAGSLNGTSIPDGVGDFTGFGKFSSGPAQAPSIGGDSIAFYGEGTGGQQGIYAKIGGINAPIVRIANTNTAIPGGGGATFPGFDVNGALGAATYDDGVVFVAGLESDPFPNRLGIYKWWSGSLMTIADTNTVVVGEGGNLTSFGEGQGLSFYKDEYSFLGDGSSIGGGNPSPQGIYAILGGQLVKVLTNDDLLEGESVGGMGSYGQGIEDGSIVFNIGSWGNTTANVVAIQEHRWLGAGSVVYGEPGSGADWEDKANWPFGGIPRAVVPTIIAPEGAATIHGPVADTQLASLELGSGNGVATLWLNNGALITTPSTTIESKGVLAGDGRISGPVTNHGVIRPDDISTGAIQNHGLIDVATEASRLSAGSSAITNNGIIHGDGTLSTSGELTNNGDIDVAYLTINNQITNNGLLNAARVTVGGCIFNNNGAELMLVGDGAVMSGDELQNSGVLRGSGRIEVSVFENNSDGEVRVGPGDQLQIGGATFSNSGRIEAIGTTVSPAEIEFDAAVTNEEADGEIFARNTLLRFNGGLENQASLSLSFGTSDVFGDIFNVDTGTIIISGNSDATFYDDMINDGELRTSAGTVAVFFGDVSGSGSYTGTGTVFLEGMFSPGNSPAAVSFGGDLHFGGLASLEVELGGTTAGTEHDHVSVANVASLAGTLDVSLINGFMPTAGDTFEILTAASILGTLTPGALPSLPGNLQWFVNHTNTSVALVTTFAGDFDFDGDVDGRDFIVWQRNPSVGNLTDWQTNYGEFVALSASSTVVPEPTTWVLLLTALVVKLARRLRIAE
;
A
#
# COMPACT_ATOMS: atom_id res chain seq x y z
N MET A 1 42.19 15.02 2.21
CA MET A 1 42.88 16.31 1.95
C MET A 1 43.75 16.16 0.71
N LYS A 2 43.46 16.95 -0.35
CA LYS A 2 44.22 17.28 -1.57
C LYS A 2 44.45 16.25 -2.71
N ARG A 3 43.77 16.60 -3.83
CA ARG A 3 44.17 16.56 -5.27
C ARG A 3 44.20 15.22 -6.01
N LEU A 4 43.24 15.04 -6.94
CA LEU A 4 43.51 15.15 -8.39
C LEU A 4 42.18 15.20 -9.18
N LEU A 5 41.93 16.34 -9.83
CA LEU A 5 40.97 16.51 -10.93
C LEU A 5 41.72 16.24 -12.24
N GLY A 6 41.09 15.54 -13.19
CA GLY A 6 41.67 15.29 -14.51
C GLY A 6 40.68 14.69 -15.51
N SER A 7 39.94 15.58 -16.18
CA SER A 7 39.32 15.52 -17.52
C SER A 7 38.55 14.27 -17.98
N ALA A 8 37.29 14.52 -18.34
CA ALA A 8 36.43 13.69 -19.16
C ALA A 8 36.99 13.48 -20.58
N THR A 9 36.94 12.23 -21.04
CA THR A 9 36.73 11.89 -22.46
C THR A 9 35.79 10.71 -22.54
N THR A 10 34.68 10.94 -23.22
CA THR A 10 33.60 10.03 -23.62
C THR A 10 34.11 8.70 -24.17
N LEU A 11 33.73 7.59 -23.52
CA LEU A 11 33.73 6.27 -24.13
C LEU A 11 32.35 5.63 -23.87
N THR A 12 31.69 5.27 -24.97
CA THR A 12 30.38 4.64 -25.06
C THR A 12 30.35 3.35 -24.23
N ALA A 13 29.66 3.39 -23.09
CA ALA A 13 29.44 2.21 -22.27
C ALA A 13 28.41 1.30 -22.95
N ILE A 14 28.89 0.21 -23.55
CA ILE A 14 28.07 -0.99 -23.73
C ILE A 14 27.71 -1.45 -22.32
N LEU A 15 26.42 -1.33 -22.00
CA LEU A 15 25.80 -1.85 -20.78
C LEU A 15 25.90 -3.39 -20.81
N VAL A 16 27.05 -3.92 -20.42
CA VAL A 16 27.07 -5.24 -19.78
C VAL A 16 26.43 -5.00 -18.43
N VAL A 17 25.17 -5.40 -18.31
CA VAL A 17 24.55 -5.65 -17.02
C VAL A 17 25.39 -6.73 -16.37
N LEU A 18 26.43 -6.32 -15.67
CA LEU A 18 26.96 -7.09 -14.58
C LEU A 18 25.81 -7.09 -13.59
N VAL A 19 24.95 -8.11 -13.68
CA VAL A 19 24.19 -8.57 -12.53
C VAL A 19 25.28 -8.87 -11.51
N ILE A 20 25.63 -7.87 -10.71
CA ILE A 20 26.24 -8.11 -9.43
C ILE A 20 25.15 -8.88 -8.72
N CYS A 21 25.22 -10.20 -8.84
CA CYS A 21 24.53 -11.13 -7.97
C CYS A 21 24.70 -10.53 -6.58
N PRO A 22 23.61 -10.24 -5.84
CA PRO A 22 23.76 -9.71 -4.49
C PRO A 22 24.76 -10.64 -3.80
N SER A 23 25.86 -10.06 -3.32
CA SER A 23 26.81 -10.77 -2.46
C SER A 23 25.97 -11.56 -1.48
N VAL A 24 26.03 -12.88 -1.56
CA VAL A 24 25.20 -13.77 -0.74
C VAL A 24 25.50 -13.41 0.70
N LEU A 25 24.58 -12.68 1.33
CA LEU A 25 24.62 -12.41 2.77
C LEU A 25 24.66 -13.79 3.42
N GLY A 26 25.72 -14.08 4.17
CA GLY A 26 25.77 -15.31 4.97
C GLY A 26 24.55 -15.34 5.88
N GLN A 27 23.89 -16.49 6.01
CA GLN A 27 22.86 -16.66 7.03
C GLN A 27 23.45 -16.28 8.39
N THR A 28 22.69 -15.49 9.14
CA THR A 28 23.04 -15.05 10.48
C THR A 28 22.20 -15.83 11.48
N PHE A 29 22.80 -16.16 12.63
CA PHE A 29 22.15 -16.89 13.72
C PHE A 29 22.24 -16.04 14.99
N ASP A 30 21.18 -16.04 15.79
CA ASP A 30 21.26 -15.62 17.19
C ASP A 30 21.70 -16.82 18.03
N PHE A 31 22.67 -16.63 18.92
CA PHE A 31 23.18 -17.70 19.76
C PHE A 31 22.71 -17.48 21.20
N VAL A 32 22.04 -18.48 21.75
CA VAL A 32 21.58 -18.52 23.14
C VAL A 32 22.35 -19.59 23.89
N VAL A 33 23.05 -19.18 24.95
CA VAL A 33 23.76 -20.10 25.83
C VAL A 33 22.75 -20.78 26.76
N VAL A 34 22.64 -22.11 26.67
CA VAL A 34 21.74 -22.94 27.49
C VAL A 34 22.32 -23.11 28.89
N ALA A 35 23.59 -23.50 28.96
CA ALA A 35 24.35 -23.69 30.19
C ALA A 35 25.85 -23.61 29.89
N THR A 36 26.64 -23.22 30.88
CA THR A 36 28.11 -23.26 30.86
C THR A 36 28.66 -23.99 32.09
N THR A 37 29.97 -24.21 32.14
CA THR A 37 30.67 -24.66 33.36
C THR A 37 30.64 -23.66 34.51
N ASP A 38 30.19 -22.42 34.26
CA ASP A 38 29.96 -21.40 35.29
C ASP A 38 28.49 -21.34 35.73
N SER A 39 27.58 -22.02 35.02
CA SER A 39 26.18 -22.11 35.43
C SER A 39 26.04 -22.92 36.72
N GLN A 40 25.23 -22.41 37.65
CA GLN A 40 24.91 -23.14 38.86
C GLN A 40 24.05 -24.37 38.55
N ILE A 41 24.40 -25.50 39.17
CA ILE A 41 23.66 -26.76 39.04
C ILE A 41 22.33 -26.66 39.79
N PRO A 42 21.17 -26.87 39.12
CA PRO A 42 19.87 -26.92 39.78
C PRO A 42 19.82 -28.03 40.85
N GLY A 43 19.28 -27.71 42.03
CA GLY A 43 19.18 -28.66 43.15
C GLY A 43 20.47 -28.86 43.98
N ALA A 44 21.62 -28.34 43.53
CA ALA A 44 22.88 -28.40 44.28
C ALA A 44 23.04 -27.22 45.26
N PRO A 45 23.94 -27.32 46.27
CA PRO A 45 24.28 -26.20 47.14
C PRO A 45 24.73 -24.95 46.36
N ALA A 46 24.38 -23.76 46.89
CA ALA A 46 24.73 -22.49 46.26
C ALA A 46 26.23 -22.37 45.93
N GLY A 47 26.54 -21.95 44.70
CA GLY A 47 27.90 -21.85 44.17
C GLY A 47 28.47 -23.14 43.56
N THR A 48 27.72 -24.24 43.54
CA THR A 48 28.12 -25.47 42.83
C THR A 48 27.82 -25.32 41.34
N THR A 49 28.85 -25.33 40.49
CA THR A 49 28.73 -25.19 39.04
C THR A 49 29.08 -26.48 38.31
N PHE A 50 28.72 -26.56 37.02
CA PHE A 50 29.08 -27.69 36.18
C PHE A 50 30.59 -27.76 35.90
N SER A 51 31.15 -28.97 35.84
CA SER A 51 32.50 -29.23 35.35
C SER A 51 32.53 -29.75 33.91
N ASN A 52 31.41 -30.28 33.40
CA ASN A 52 31.27 -30.80 32.05
C ASN A 52 29.77 -30.90 31.72
N ILE A 53 29.34 -30.51 30.52
CA ILE A 53 27.93 -30.48 30.11
C ILE A 53 27.70 -31.03 28.70
N PRO A 54 28.09 -32.28 28.42
CA PRO A 54 28.07 -32.79 27.06
C PRO A 54 26.65 -33.16 26.61
N ARG A 55 26.49 -33.32 25.28
CA ARG A 55 25.38 -34.06 24.65
C ARG A 55 23.99 -33.45 24.86
N PRO A 56 23.72 -32.25 24.30
CA PRO A 56 22.40 -31.65 24.33
C PRO A 56 21.47 -32.23 23.25
N ALA A 57 20.17 -32.21 23.53
CA ALA A 57 19.10 -32.50 22.58
C ALA A 57 17.97 -31.47 22.70
N ILE A 58 17.28 -31.19 21.60
CA ILE A 58 16.23 -30.16 21.45
C ILE A 58 14.94 -30.74 20.84
N ARG A 59 13.80 -30.54 21.51
CA ARG A 59 12.42 -30.68 20.99
C ARG A 59 11.43 -29.86 21.81
N GLY A 60 10.32 -29.48 21.18
CA GLY A 60 9.24 -28.73 21.79
C GLY A 60 9.69 -27.40 22.40
N GLY A 61 10.75 -26.77 21.86
CA GLY A 61 11.34 -25.56 22.43
C GLY A 61 12.09 -25.76 23.75
N ASN A 62 12.41 -27.01 24.11
CA ASN A 62 13.16 -27.35 25.32
C ASN A 62 14.50 -27.99 24.96
N VAL A 63 15.49 -27.83 25.83
CA VAL A 63 16.79 -28.49 25.70
C VAL A 63 17.03 -29.42 26.88
N VAL A 64 17.47 -30.66 26.64
CA VAL A 64 17.92 -31.60 27.68
C VAL A 64 19.38 -31.95 27.47
N PHE A 65 20.12 -32.13 28.56
CA PHE A 65 21.55 -32.47 28.50
C PHE A 65 21.99 -33.22 29.75
N ARG A 66 23.14 -33.90 29.65
CA ARG A 66 23.83 -34.49 30.80
C ARG A 66 24.77 -33.46 31.40
N GLY A 67 24.77 -33.33 32.73
CA GLY A 67 25.67 -32.42 33.44
C GLY A 67 26.45 -33.13 34.54
N GLU A 68 27.73 -32.80 34.66
CA GLU A 68 28.64 -33.25 35.71
C GLU A 68 29.11 -32.04 36.52
N GLY A 69 29.36 -32.22 37.81
CA GLY A 69 29.96 -31.22 38.70
C GLY A 69 30.59 -31.86 39.93
N PRO A 70 31.19 -31.05 40.82
CA PRO A 70 31.83 -31.54 42.05
C PRO A 70 30.86 -32.36 42.93
N GLY A 71 30.96 -33.69 42.87
CA GLY A 71 30.09 -34.60 43.65
C GLY A 71 28.65 -34.73 43.13
N THR A 72 28.33 -34.12 41.99
CA THR A 72 26.98 -34.08 41.40
C THR A 72 27.02 -34.52 39.95
N GLU A 73 26.01 -35.25 39.51
CA GLU A 73 25.84 -35.67 38.11
C GLU A 73 24.36 -35.95 37.87
N GLY A 74 23.86 -35.63 36.69
CA GLY A 74 22.45 -35.78 36.37
C GLY A 74 22.06 -35.48 34.92
N ILE A 75 20.77 -35.59 34.66
CA ILE A 75 20.06 -35.10 33.48
C ILE A 75 19.35 -33.81 33.87
N TYR A 76 19.61 -32.76 33.09
CA TYR A 76 19.09 -31.42 33.31
C TYR A 76 18.36 -30.94 32.06
N ALA A 77 17.46 -29.98 32.23
CA ALA A 77 16.72 -29.38 31.13
C ALA A 77 16.67 -27.86 31.23
N LEU A 78 16.67 -27.18 30.09
CA LEU A 78 16.19 -25.81 29.95
C LEU A 78 14.74 -25.87 29.46
N ARG A 79 13.81 -25.50 30.34
CA ARG A 79 12.38 -25.42 30.05
C ARG A 79 11.86 -24.05 30.47
N GLN A 80 11.13 -23.37 29.59
CA GLN A 80 10.59 -22.03 29.84
C GLN A 80 11.68 -21.02 30.32
N GLY A 81 12.90 -21.14 29.77
CA GLY A 81 14.03 -20.26 30.11
C GLY A 81 14.70 -20.55 31.47
N ALA A 82 14.28 -21.59 32.20
CA ALA A 82 14.87 -21.97 33.48
C ALA A 82 15.55 -23.35 33.41
N LEU A 83 16.70 -23.47 34.08
CA LEU A 83 17.38 -24.76 34.26
C LEU A 83 16.72 -25.55 35.39
N GLU A 84 16.33 -26.78 35.10
CA GLU A 84 15.76 -27.73 36.06
C GLU A 84 16.50 -29.07 36.06
N VAL A 85 16.38 -29.81 37.15
CA VAL A 85 16.92 -31.17 37.31
C VAL A 85 15.82 -32.19 37.04
N LEU A 86 16.07 -33.15 36.14
CA LEU A 86 15.13 -34.24 35.84
C LEU A 86 15.47 -35.51 36.63
N ALA A 87 16.76 -35.82 36.76
CA ALA A 87 17.28 -36.88 37.61
C ALA A 87 18.75 -36.61 37.94
N ASP A 88 19.17 -36.88 39.18
CA ASP A 88 20.55 -36.70 39.65
C ASP A 88 20.99 -37.85 40.58
N LYS A 89 22.20 -37.74 41.15
CA LYS A 89 22.73 -38.69 42.14
C LYS A 89 21.97 -38.73 43.48
N ASN A 90 21.01 -37.83 43.70
CA ASN A 90 20.10 -37.85 44.85
C ASN A 90 18.73 -38.47 44.51
N THR A 91 18.49 -38.75 43.24
CA THR A 91 17.24 -39.30 42.74
C THR A 91 17.21 -40.82 42.93
N PRO A 92 16.20 -41.39 43.60
CA PRO A 92 16.02 -42.84 43.71
C PRO A 92 15.79 -43.49 42.35
N VAL A 93 16.38 -44.67 42.13
CA VAL A 93 16.18 -45.45 40.90
C VAL A 93 14.80 -46.11 40.91
N PRO A 94 13.92 -45.81 39.93
CA PRO A 94 12.60 -46.45 39.86
C PRO A 94 12.73 -47.97 39.69
N GLY A 95 11.92 -48.72 40.44
CA GLY A 95 11.90 -50.19 40.36
C GLY A 95 13.02 -50.90 41.11
N ASP A 96 13.96 -50.19 41.74
CA ASP A 96 14.97 -50.80 42.59
C ASP A 96 14.41 -51.16 43.98
N PRO A 97 14.37 -52.46 44.38
CA PRO A 97 13.87 -52.89 45.69
C PRO A 97 14.63 -52.27 46.88
N GLY A 98 15.88 -51.84 46.67
CA GLY A 98 16.70 -51.19 47.69
C GLY A 98 16.48 -49.68 47.84
N ALA A 99 15.68 -49.07 46.94
CA ALA A 99 15.53 -47.62 46.81
C ALA A 99 16.88 -46.88 46.75
N SER A 100 17.87 -47.47 46.06
CA SER A 100 19.18 -46.82 45.90
C SER A 100 19.10 -45.69 44.89
N ASN A 101 19.98 -44.71 45.01
CA ASN A 101 20.05 -43.58 44.07
C ASN A 101 20.89 -43.92 42.84
N PHE A 102 20.73 -43.11 41.78
CA PHE A 102 21.65 -43.13 40.65
C PHE A 102 23.08 -42.80 41.10
N ILE A 103 24.05 -43.47 40.49
CA ILE A 103 25.49 -43.22 40.71
C ILE A 103 26.22 -42.80 39.44
N ASP A 104 25.57 -42.93 38.28
CA ASP A 104 26.14 -42.59 36.97
C ASP A 104 24.99 -42.35 35.98
N PHE A 105 25.20 -41.39 35.09
CA PHE A 105 24.32 -41.11 33.95
C PHE A 105 25.16 -41.32 32.69
N ILE A 106 24.71 -42.13 31.75
CA ILE A 106 25.57 -42.60 30.66
C ILE A 106 25.01 -42.08 29.34
N GLU A 107 25.84 -41.37 28.57
CA GLU A 107 25.52 -40.89 27.21
C GLU A 107 24.42 -39.82 27.11
N SER A 108 23.77 -39.67 25.94
CA SER A 108 22.89 -38.55 25.60
C SER A 108 21.44 -38.83 26.04
N PRO A 109 20.77 -37.89 26.73
CA PRO A 109 19.31 -37.92 26.83
C PRO A 109 18.66 -37.55 25.49
N THR A 110 17.43 -37.99 25.28
CA THR A 110 16.57 -37.56 24.17
C THR A 110 15.21 -37.15 24.69
N LEU A 111 14.45 -36.39 23.89
CA LEU A 111 13.16 -35.87 24.29
C LEU A 111 12.16 -35.83 23.14
N ASP A 112 10.86 -35.72 23.44
CA ASP A 112 9.82 -35.52 22.43
C ASP A 112 9.15 -34.16 22.53
N THR A 113 8.24 -33.85 21.61
CA THR A 113 7.51 -32.58 21.56
C THR A 113 6.60 -32.34 22.77
N SER A 114 6.26 -33.39 23.52
CA SER A 114 5.48 -33.34 24.77
C SER A 114 6.37 -33.23 26.01
N PHE A 115 7.68 -33.02 25.84
CA PHE A 115 8.68 -32.96 26.90
C PHE A 115 8.81 -34.26 27.71
N ASN A 116 8.57 -35.41 27.08
CA ASN A 116 8.99 -36.69 27.66
C ASN A 116 10.48 -36.89 27.38
N VAL A 117 11.25 -37.34 28.38
CA VAL A 117 12.72 -37.41 28.29
C VAL A 117 13.20 -38.81 28.60
N ALA A 118 13.96 -39.45 27.69
CA ALA A 118 14.56 -40.76 27.90
C ALA A 118 16.08 -40.68 28.07
N PHE A 119 16.62 -41.46 29.01
CA PHE A 119 18.06 -41.50 29.29
C PHE A 119 18.51 -42.86 29.82
N LYS A 120 19.82 -43.09 29.79
CA LYS A 120 20.47 -44.28 30.38
C LYS A 120 21.13 -43.91 31.71
N GLY A 121 20.87 -44.71 32.74
CA GLY A 121 21.42 -44.50 34.09
C GLY A 121 21.93 -45.78 34.73
N GLN A 122 22.71 -45.64 35.80
CA GLN A 122 23.17 -46.76 36.63
C GLN A 122 22.88 -46.49 38.12
N GLY A 123 22.27 -47.46 38.79
CA GLY A 123 22.02 -47.44 40.23
C GLY A 123 23.20 -47.95 41.07
N ALA A 124 23.19 -47.67 42.37
CA ALA A 124 24.27 -48.06 43.30
C ALA A 124 24.48 -49.58 43.41
N SER A 125 23.48 -50.38 43.04
CA SER A 125 23.55 -51.85 42.94
C SER A 125 24.36 -52.35 41.72
N GLY A 126 24.83 -51.45 40.85
CA GLY A 126 25.52 -51.77 39.59
C GLY A 126 24.56 -52.09 38.44
N VAL A 127 23.25 -51.99 38.68
CA VAL A 127 22.19 -52.20 37.68
C VAL A 127 22.16 -51.02 36.73
N LYS A 128 22.36 -51.28 35.43
CA LYS A 128 22.19 -50.28 34.36
C LYS A 128 20.78 -50.38 33.80
N GLY A 129 20.21 -49.26 33.36
CA GLY A 129 18.88 -49.24 32.76
C GLY A 129 18.61 -48.06 31.86
N ILE A 130 17.49 -48.18 31.14
CA ILE A 130 16.82 -47.16 30.35
C ILE A 130 15.64 -46.64 31.17
N TYR A 131 15.62 -45.34 31.37
CA TYR A 131 14.63 -44.63 32.16
C TYR A 131 14.01 -43.53 31.32
N ALA A 132 12.76 -43.17 31.62
CA ALA A 132 12.10 -42.06 30.97
C ALA A 132 11.27 -41.26 31.97
N VAL A 133 11.34 -39.93 31.87
CA VAL A 133 10.38 -39.02 32.47
C VAL A 133 9.23 -38.88 31.47
N VAL A 134 8.07 -39.45 31.80
CA VAL A 134 6.87 -39.39 30.96
C VAL A 134 5.77 -38.74 31.78
N ASP A 135 5.15 -37.69 31.24
CA ASP A 135 4.14 -36.89 31.95
C ASP A 135 4.62 -36.38 33.34
N GLY A 136 5.92 -36.10 33.47
CA GLY A 136 6.57 -35.63 34.71
C GLY A 136 6.95 -36.72 35.71
N GLU A 137 6.62 -37.99 35.46
CA GLU A 137 6.95 -39.12 36.33
C GLU A 137 8.17 -39.90 35.82
N LEU A 138 9.14 -40.16 36.69
CA LEU A 138 10.33 -40.93 36.36
C LEU A 138 10.03 -42.44 36.40
N THR A 139 10.11 -43.10 35.24
CA THR A 139 9.76 -44.52 35.05
C THR A 139 10.95 -45.33 34.56
N MET A 140 11.00 -46.61 34.95
CA MET A 140 11.96 -47.59 34.40
C MET A 140 11.36 -48.26 33.18
N ILE A 141 12.07 -48.18 32.04
CA ILE A 141 11.67 -48.84 30.79
C ILE A 141 12.23 -50.27 30.73
N ALA A 142 13.53 -50.41 30.99
CA ALA A 142 14.22 -51.70 31.08
C ALA A 142 15.53 -51.55 31.85
N ASP A 143 15.94 -52.57 32.57
CA ASP A 143 17.22 -52.63 33.30
C ASP A 143 17.92 -53.99 33.10
N THR A 144 19.11 -54.17 33.67
CA THR A 144 19.83 -55.45 33.60
C THR A 144 19.18 -56.60 34.39
N ASN A 145 18.06 -56.35 35.09
CA ASN A 145 17.23 -57.39 35.69
C ASN A 145 16.02 -57.75 34.81
N THR A 146 15.68 -56.88 33.86
CA THR A 146 14.58 -57.04 32.93
C THR A 146 14.85 -58.20 31.99
N LYS A 147 13.83 -59.04 31.81
CA LYS A 147 13.89 -60.20 30.91
C LYS A 147 13.84 -59.74 29.46
N ILE A 148 14.76 -60.22 28.65
CA ILE A 148 14.74 -59.98 27.21
C ILE A 148 13.49 -60.68 26.63
N PRO A 149 12.67 -60.01 25.81
CA PRO A 149 11.50 -60.61 25.15
C PRO A 149 11.87 -61.71 24.14
N ILE A 150 12.24 -62.91 24.63
CA ILE A 150 12.71 -64.07 23.84
C ILE A 150 11.92 -65.35 24.18
N SER A 151 12.04 -66.37 23.32
CA SER A 151 11.58 -67.73 23.64
C SER A 151 12.49 -68.42 24.67
N ASN A 152 11.83 -69.09 25.63
CA ASN A 152 12.32 -69.67 26.89
C ASN A 152 13.64 -70.49 26.84
N PRO A 153 14.56 -70.34 27.83
CA PRO A 153 14.48 -69.44 28.98
C PRO A 153 14.95 -68.02 28.68
N ALA A 154 14.17 -67.05 29.15
CA ALA A 154 14.46 -65.64 28.99
C ALA A 154 15.69 -65.23 29.82
N ALA A 155 16.74 -64.82 29.10
CA ALA A 155 17.92 -64.16 29.66
C ALA A 155 17.57 -62.73 30.08
N ASN A 156 18.42 -62.12 30.92
CA ASN A 156 18.32 -60.70 31.25
C ASN A 156 19.21 -59.87 30.32
N PHE A 157 18.91 -58.57 30.19
CA PHE A 157 19.81 -57.63 29.54
C PHE A 157 21.15 -57.51 30.31
N THR A 158 22.23 -57.26 29.58
CA THR A 158 23.56 -57.01 30.14
C THR A 158 24.01 -55.57 29.95
N ASP A 159 23.56 -54.89 28.89
CA ASP A 159 23.83 -53.47 28.65
C ASP A 159 22.87 -52.91 27.58
N PHE A 160 22.83 -51.59 27.45
CA PHE A 160 21.91 -50.85 26.55
C PHE A 160 22.64 -49.76 25.75
N SER A 161 22.13 -49.38 24.57
CA SER A 161 22.51 -48.12 23.90
C SER A 161 21.83 -46.91 24.55
N VAL A 162 22.11 -45.70 24.04
CA VAL A 162 21.21 -44.56 24.30
C VAL A 162 19.80 -44.86 23.81
N PRO A 163 18.77 -44.44 24.57
CA PRO A 163 17.40 -44.48 24.11
C PRO A 163 17.06 -43.30 23.22
N TRP A 164 16.11 -43.50 22.31
CA TRP A 164 15.39 -42.45 21.61
C TRP A 164 13.93 -42.47 22.02
N ILE A 165 13.30 -41.30 22.12
CA ILE A 165 11.90 -41.16 22.49
C ILE A 165 11.15 -40.31 21.47
N ASP A 166 9.94 -40.73 21.14
CA ASP A 166 8.94 -39.90 20.47
C ASP A 166 7.53 -40.32 20.89
N ASN A 167 6.64 -39.36 21.11
CA ASN A 167 5.29 -39.58 21.62
C ASN A 167 5.22 -40.56 22.83
N GLY A 168 6.12 -40.41 23.80
CA GLY A 168 6.25 -41.25 25.00
C GLY A 168 6.80 -42.66 24.75
N LYS A 169 7.13 -43.00 23.50
CA LYS A 169 7.59 -44.32 23.09
C LYS A 169 9.11 -44.32 22.97
N VAL A 170 9.74 -45.20 23.73
CA VAL A 170 11.19 -45.34 23.82
C VAL A 170 11.65 -46.51 22.96
N VAL A 171 12.70 -46.28 22.16
CA VAL A 171 13.40 -47.31 21.40
C VAL A 171 14.87 -47.34 21.82
N PHE A 172 15.45 -48.53 21.93
CA PHE A 172 16.85 -48.71 22.31
C PHE A 172 17.40 -50.04 21.80
N ARG A 173 18.72 -50.14 21.69
CA ARG A 173 19.42 -51.41 21.48
C ARG A 173 19.77 -52.03 22.82
N GLY A 174 19.56 -53.34 22.96
CA GLY A 174 19.89 -54.08 24.17
C GLY A 174 20.72 -55.32 23.85
N THR A 175 21.68 -55.62 24.72
CA THR A 175 22.51 -56.83 24.62
C THR A 175 22.22 -57.81 25.75
N GLY A 176 22.52 -59.08 25.53
CA GLY A 176 22.38 -60.13 26.52
C GLY A 176 23.50 -61.18 26.44
N PRO A 177 23.53 -62.12 27.40
CA PRO A 177 24.53 -63.19 27.41
C PRO A 177 24.43 -64.06 26.15
N GLY A 178 25.56 -64.67 25.76
CA GLY A 178 25.60 -65.59 24.61
C GLY A 178 25.53 -64.90 23.24
N GLY A 179 25.84 -63.59 23.17
CA GLY A 179 25.86 -62.83 21.92
C GLY A 179 24.49 -62.30 21.48
N ILE A 180 23.49 -62.31 22.38
CA ILE A 180 22.18 -61.71 22.13
C ILE A 180 22.36 -60.22 21.89
N ASP A 181 21.81 -59.74 20.78
CA ASP A 181 21.83 -58.34 20.38
C ASP A 181 20.54 -58.03 19.63
N GLY A 182 19.90 -56.90 19.93
CA GLY A 182 18.60 -56.57 19.38
C GLY A 182 18.15 -55.13 19.61
N ILE A 183 17.13 -54.75 18.86
CA ILE A 183 16.41 -53.48 18.95
C ILE A 183 15.08 -53.73 19.66
N TYR A 184 14.78 -52.93 20.67
CA TYR A 184 13.64 -53.08 21.56
C TYR A 184 12.91 -51.76 21.77
N THR A 185 11.63 -51.82 22.13
CA THR A 185 10.79 -50.65 22.36
C THR A 185 9.70 -50.93 23.39
N ASN A 186 9.19 -49.91 24.09
CA ASN A 186 8.06 -50.03 25.02
C ASN A 186 6.68 -49.70 24.40
N LEU A 187 6.58 -49.66 23.06
CA LEU A 187 5.32 -49.45 22.33
C LEU A 187 4.17 -50.32 22.87
N ASN A 188 2.97 -49.73 23.00
CA ASN A 188 1.77 -50.36 23.59
C ASN A 188 1.89 -50.74 25.08
N GLY A 189 2.77 -50.07 25.84
CA GLY A 189 2.89 -50.25 27.28
C GLY A 189 3.59 -51.54 27.71
N SER A 190 4.28 -52.23 26.80
CA SER A 190 5.04 -53.45 27.11
C SER A 190 6.35 -53.49 26.32
N LEU A 191 7.36 -54.17 26.85
CA LEU A 191 8.64 -54.29 26.17
C LEU A 191 8.55 -55.28 25.00
N LEU A 192 8.71 -54.77 23.77
CA LEU A 192 8.60 -55.48 22.50
C LEU A 192 9.96 -55.53 21.78
N ARG A 193 10.14 -56.57 20.98
CA ARG A 193 11.32 -56.79 20.13
C ARG A 193 11.04 -56.30 18.71
N VAL A 194 11.85 -55.37 18.21
CA VAL A 194 11.78 -54.81 16.85
C VAL A 194 12.54 -55.69 15.87
N ALA A 195 13.81 -55.98 16.17
CA ALA A 195 14.70 -56.84 15.40
C ALA A 195 15.74 -57.46 16.34
N SER A 196 16.28 -58.64 16.00
CA SER A 196 17.34 -59.28 16.79
C SER A 196 18.24 -60.18 15.96
N THR A 197 19.42 -60.45 16.49
CA THR A 197 20.30 -61.50 15.97
C THR A 197 19.75 -62.90 16.27
N SER A 198 20.32 -63.92 15.61
CA SER A 198 19.96 -65.34 15.79
C SER A 198 20.70 -66.01 16.97
N ALA A 199 21.39 -65.25 17.82
CA ALA A 199 22.15 -65.77 18.96
C ALA A 199 21.25 -66.09 20.17
N GLY A 200 21.65 -67.06 21.01
CA GLY A 200 21.04 -67.27 22.34
C GLY A 200 19.55 -67.68 22.37
N SER A 201 19.12 -68.66 21.56
CA SER A 201 17.72 -69.14 21.45
C SER A 201 16.71 -68.14 20.87
N LEU A 202 17.18 -67.03 20.29
CA LEU A 202 16.37 -66.14 19.48
C LEU A 202 16.07 -66.78 18.10
N ASN A 203 14.80 -66.81 17.70
CA ASN A 203 14.47 -66.83 16.27
C ASN A 203 14.88 -65.46 15.72
N GLY A 204 16.05 -65.41 15.09
CA GLY A 204 16.62 -64.20 14.51
C GLY A 204 15.68 -63.54 13.53
N THR A 205 15.90 -62.25 13.30
CA THR A 205 15.09 -61.48 12.35
C THR A 205 15.77 -61.51 10.99
N SER A 206 15.07 -61.98 9.96
CA SER A 206 15.58 -62.05 8.60
C SER A 206 15.90 -60.66 8.05
N ILE A 207 17.02 -60.53 7.33
CA ILE A 207 17.42 -59.27 6.69
C ILE A 207 16.59 -59.06 5.41
N PRO A 208 15.82 -57.96 5.29
CA PRO A 208 15.09 -57.66 4.05
C PRO A 208 16.04 -57.54 2.85
N ASP A 209 15.70 -58.22 1.75
CA ASP A 209 16.49 -58.28 0.52
C ASP A 209 17.97 -58.74 0.71
N GLY A 210 18.25 -59.43 1.82
CA GLY A 210 19.56 -59.99 2.18
C GLY A 210 19.55 -61.51 2.29
N VAL A 211 20.61 -62.08 2.88
CA VAL A 211 20.72 -63.54 3.12
C VAL A 211 20.89 -63.81 4.61
N GLY A 212 19.96 -64.58 5.18
CA GLY A 212 19.98 -64.96 6.59
C GLY A 212 19.36 -63.91 7.52
N ASP A 213 19.69 -64.01 8.80
CA ASP A 213 19.25 -63.10 9.85
C ASP A 213 20.29 -62.01 10.13
N PHE A 214 19.88 -60.93 10.79
CA PHE A 214 20.80 -59.92 11.30
C PHE A 214 21.89 -60.58 12.16
N THR A 215 23.14 -60.20 11.93
CA THR A 215 24.30 -60.69 12.71
C THR A 215 24.78 -59.67 13.74
N GLY A 216 24.32 -58.43 13.62
CA GLY A 216 24.59 -57.36 14.58
C GLY A 216 23.89 -56.06 14.18
N PHE A 217 23.86 -55.12 15.11
CA PHE A 217 23.39 -53.75 14.89
C PHE A 217 24.56 -52.75 15.10
N GLY A 218 25.75 -53.18 14.64
CA GLY A 218 27.06 -52.50 14.67
C GLY A 218 27.74 -52.40 16.04
N LYS A 219 28.68 -51.46 16.22
CA LYS A 219 29.63 -51.48 17.37
C LYS A 219 28.95 -51.04 18.68
N PHE A 220 29.23 -51.77 19.76
CA PHE A 220 28.75 -51.51 21.13
C PHE A 220 29.85 -50.91 22.05
N SER A 221 30.95 -50.40 21.49
CA SER A 221 32.09 -49.85 22.25
C SER A 221 31.77 -48.47 22.86
N SER A 222 32.59 -48.03 23.83
CA SER A 222 32.45 -46.85 24.72
C SER A 222 32.42 -45.44 24.06
N GLY A 223 31.84 -45.30 22.87
CA GLY A 223 31.38 -44.04 22.27
C GLY A 223 29.85 -44.06 22.18
N PRO A 224 29.20 -43.10 21.48
CA PRO A 224 27.74 -43.17 21.28
C PRO A 224 27.40 -44.49 20.59
N ALA A 225 26.77 -45.40 21.33
CA ALA A 225 26.41 -46.70 20.79
C ALA A 225 25.40 -46.47 19.66
N GLN A 226 25.56 -47.18 18.53
CA GLN A 226 24.66 -47.07 17.39
C GLN A 226 23.23 -47.37 17.82
N ALA A 227 22.48 -46.30 18.09
CA ALA A 227 21.15 -46.38 18.65
C ALA A 227 20.12 -46.38 17.53
N PRO A 228 19.03 -47.13 17.71
CA PRO A 228 17.85 -46.98 16.87
C PRO A 228 17.22 -45.59 17.08
N SER A 229 16.51 -45.13 16.07
CA SER A 229 15.70 -43.92 16.09
C SER A 229 14.22 -44.25 15.96
N ILE A 230 13.36 -43.44 16.58
CA ILE A 230 11.90 -43.44 16.45
C ILE A 230 11.36 -42.04 16.10
N GLY A 231 10.44 -41.98 15.14
CA GLY A 231 9.67 -40.80 14.78
C GLY A 231 8.25 -41.24 14.46
N GLY A 232 7.24 -40.61 15.04
CA GLY A 232 5.87 -41.10 15.08
C GLY A 232 5.79 -42.53 15.63
N ASP A 233 5.57 -43.47 14.70
CA ASP A 233 5.53 -44.92 14.95
C ASP A 233 6.63 -45.69 14.18
N SER A 234 7.48 -44.96 13.47
CA SER A 234 8.47 -45.49 12.54
C SER A 234 9.83 -45.58 13.21
N ILE A 235 10.41 -46.79 13.19
CA ILE A 235 11.69 -47.10 13.86
C ILE A 235 12.74 -47.40 12.80
N ALA A 236 13.85 -46.66 12.78
CA ALA A 236 15.00 -46.95 11.92
C ALA A 236 16.21 -47.41 12.73
N PHE A 237 17.02 -48.26 12.13
CA PHE A 237 18.23 -48.79 12.73
C PHE A 237 19.22 -49.25 11.66
N TYR A 238 20.49 -49.22 12.01
CA TYR A 238 21.55 -49.84 11.22
C TYR A 238 21.58 -51.36 11.48
N GLY A 239 21.78 -52.15 10.43
CA GLY A 239 21.82 -53.60 10.52
C GLY A 239 22.96 -54.22 9.71
N GLU A 240 23.52 -55.30 10.26
CA GLU A 240 24.59 -56.09 9.64
C GLU A 240 24.13 -57.52 9.36
N GLY A 241 24.70 -58.11 8.31
CA GLY A 241 24.48 -59.50 7.94
C GLY A 241 25.75 -60.24 7.57
N THR A 242 25.58 -61.52 7.24
CA THR A 242 26.69 -62.38 6.83
C THR A 242 27.38 -61.86 5.56
N GLY A 243 28.68 -62.12 5.43
CA GLY A 243 29.45 -61.74 4.24
C GLY A 243 29.66 -60.23 4.06
N GLY A 244 29.54 -59.44 5.13
CA GLY A 244 29.75 -57.98 5.08
C GLY A 244 28.53 -57.19 4.59
N GLN A 245 27.33 -57.78 4.63
CA GLN A 245 26.09 -57.05 4.36
C GLN A 245 25.89 -55.96 5.43
N GLN A 246 25.62 -54.74 4.99
CA GLN A 246 25.38 -53.57 5.82
C GLN A 246 24.28 -52.72 5.20
N GLY A 247 23.48 -52.07 6.03
CA GLY A 247 22.45 -51.14 5.57
C GLY A 247 21.64 -50.47 6.67
N ILE A 248 20.79 -49.55 6.24
CA ILE A 248 19.77 -48.89 7.04
C ILE A 248 18.43 -49.59 6.77
N TYR A 249 17.76 -49.95 7.86
CA TYR A 249 16.50 -50.66 7.85
C TYR A 249 15.50 -49.94 8.73
N ALA A 250 14.22 -50.07 8.44
CA ALA A 250 13.18 -49.45 9.25
C ALA A 250 11.91 -50.29 9.31
N LYS A 251 11.11 -50.12 10.37
CA LYS A 251 9.68 -50.42 10.36
C LYS A 251 8.95 -49.10 10.15
N ILE A 252 8.26 -48.96 9.02
CA ILE A 252 7.48 -47.77 8.68
C ILE A 252 6.01 -48.05 8.95
N GLY A 253 5.34 -47.19 9.72
CA GLY A 253 3.92 -47.37 10.09
C GLY A 253 3.68 -48.30 11.29
N GLY A 254 4.62 -48.40 12.22
CA GLY A 254 4.42 -49.05 13.52
C GLY A 254 5.04 -50.43 13.71
N ILE A 255 5.02 -50.92 14.95
CA ILE A 255 5.71 -52.15 15.38
C ILE A 255 5.27 -53.42 14.63
N ASN A 256 4.04 -53.43 14.11
CA ASN A 256 3.47 -54.55 13.37
C ASN A 256 3.85 -54.54 11.88
N ALA A 257 4.41 -53.46 11.36
CA ALA A 257 4.86 -53.37 9.97
C ALA A 257 6.05 -54.31 9.71
N PRO A 258 6.21 -54.84 8.49
CA PRO A 258 7.43 -55.55 8.12
C PRO A 258 8.63 -54.59 8.17
N ILE A 259 9.81 -55.13 8.48
CA ILE A 259 11.04 -54.37 8.32
C ILE A 259 11.29 -54.20 6.83
N VAL A 260 11.52 -52.97 6.39
CA VAL A 260 11.88 -52.61 5.03
C VAL A 260 13.35 -52.20 4.96
N ARG A 261 13.99 -52.45 3.82
CA ARG A 261 15.31 -51.93 3.51
C ARG A 261 15.16 -50.48 3.05
N ILE A 262 15.80 -49.55 3.76
CA ILE A 262 15.91 -48.14 3.36
C ILE A 262 17.04 -47.98 2.36
N ALA A 263 18.24 -48.44 2.72
CA ALA A 263 19.39 -48.50 1.83
C ALA A 263 20.37 -49.59 2.31
N ASN A 264 21.07 -50.24 1.38
CA ASN A 264 22.19 -51.13 1.68
C ASN A 264 23.33 -50.91 0.66
N THR A 265 24.41 -51.68 0.76
CA THR A 265 25.57 -51.57 -0.15
C THR A 265 25.27 -51.91 -1.62
N ASN A 266 24.09 -52.47 -1.91
CA ASN A 266 23.59 -52.73 -3.26
C ASN A 266 22.57 -51.66 -3.73
N THR A 267 22.19 -50.71 -2.88
CA THR A 267 21.28 -49.62 -3.23
C THR A 267 22.04 -48.58 -4.07
N ALA A 268 21.46 -48.19 -5.19
CA ALA A 268 22.00 -47.15 -6.07
C ALA A 268 21.96 -45.79 -5.38
N ILE A 269 23.04 -45.01 -5.52
CA ILE A 269 23.15 -43.66 -4.99
C ILE A 269 22.32 -42.71 -5.88
N PRO A 270 21.35 -41.95 -5.34
CA PRO A 270 20.60 -40.97 -6.12
C PRO A 270 21.55 -39.96 -6.78
N GLY A 271 21.43 -39.77 -8.11
CA GLY A 271 22.33 -38.90 -8.88
C GLY A 271 23.75 -39.46 -9.11
N GLY A 272 24.12 -40.61 -8.54
CA GLY A 272 25.47 -41.19 -8.57
C GLY A 272 25.84 -41.99 -9.82
N GLY A 273 25.16 -41.77 -10.96
CA GLY A 273 25.53 -42.41 -12.24
C GLY A 273 25.47 -43.94 -12.28
N GLY A 274 24.71 -44.58 -11.38
CA GLY A 274 24.59 -46.04 -11.26
C GLY A 274 25.54 -46.69 -10.25
N ALA A 275 26.37 -45.91 -9.54
CA ALA A 275 27.15 -46.40 -8.40
C ALA A 275 26.23 -46.78 -7.22
N THR A 276 26.65 -47.77 -6.43
CA THR A 276 26.00 -48.13 -5.16
C THR A 276 26.81 -47.65 -3.96
N PHE A 277 26.17 -47.61 -2.78
CA PHE A 277 26.83 -47.20 -1.55
C PHE A 277 28.06 -48.09 -1.25
N PRO A 278 29.26 -47.50 -1.08
CA PRO A 278 30.49 -48.25 -0.77
C PRO A 278 30.47 -48.88 0.63
N GLY A 279 29.63 -48.35 1.51
CA GLY A 279 29.51 -48.71 2.91
C GLY A 279 28.68 -47.68 3.64
N PHE A 280 28.51 -47.90 4.94
CA PHE A 280 27.87 -46.97 5.86
C PHE A 280 28.89 -46.74 6.97
N ASP A 281 29.62 -45.63 6.92
CA ASP A 281 30.57 -45.27 7.98
C ASP A 281 29.79 -44.85 9.24
N VAL A 282 29.96 -45.61 10.31
CA VAL A 282 29.14 -45.49 11.54
C VAL A 282 30.02 -45.64 12.79
N ASN A 283 31.21 -45.05 12.79
CA ASN A 283 32.09 -44.99 13.97
C ASN A 283 31.48 -44.08 15.06
N GLY A 284 30.39 -44.55 15.69
CA GLY A 284 29.92 -44.05 16.97
C GLY A 284 28.88 -42.93 16.91
N ALA A 285 28.00 -42.84 15.91
CA ALA A 285 26.79 -42.00 16.01
C ALA A 285 25.64 -42.57 15.17
N LEU A 286 24.42 -42.06 15.42
CA LEU A 286 23.16 -42.49 14.81
C LEU A 286 23.30 -42.67 13.29
N GLY A 287 23.34 -43.93 12.83
CA GLY A 287 23.40 -44.23 11.40
C GLY A 287 22.10 -43.86 10.67
N ALA A 288 21.02 -43.60 11.39
CA ALA A 288 19.77 -43.10 10.86
C ALA A 288 18.99 -42.31 11.92
N ALA A 289 18.44 -41.16 11.54
CA ALA A 289 17.42 -40.44 12.30
C ALA A 289 16.05 -40.69 11.67
N THR A 290 14.99 -40.63 12.48
CA THR A 290 13.58 -40.65 12.01
C THR A 290 12.79 -39.46 12.51
N TYR A 291 11.85 -39.00 11.69
CA TYR A 291 10.86 -38.01 12.03
C TYR A 291 9.64 -38.29 11.16
N ASP A 292 8.49 -38.52 11.80
CA ASP A 292 7.30 -39.07 11.16
C ASP A 292 7.66 -40.36 10.38
N ASP A 293 7.45 -40.42 9.06
CA ASP A 293 7.80 -41.58 8.23
C ASP A 293 9.12 -41.44 7.44
N GLY A 294 9.88 -40.37 7.68
CA GLY A 294 11.16 -40.14 7.02
C GLY A 294 12.34 -40.83 7.70
N VAL A 295 13.32 -41.26 6.92
CA VAL A 295 14.61 -41.76 7.42
C VAL A 295 15.75 -40.97 6.81
N VAL A 296 16.61 -40.37 7.63
CA VAL A 296 17.81 -39.64 7.17
C VAL A 296 19.04 -40.35 7.69
N PHE A 297 20.02 -40.57 6.82
CA PHE A 297 21.23 -41.32 7.16
C PHE A 297 22.46 -40.80 6.44
N VAL A 298 23.63 -41.02 7.03
CA VAL A 298 24.92 -40.87 6.34
C VAL A 298 25.27 -42.18 5.65
N ALA A 299 25.69 -42.11 4.40
CA ALA A 299 26.25 -43.25 3.68
C ALA A 299 27.46 -42.84 2.85
N GLY A 300 28.33 -43.81 2.58
CA GLY A 300 29.68 -43.57 2.07
C GLY A 300 30.74 -44.05 3.06
N LEU A 301 32.00 -43.96 2.64
CA LEU A 301 33.17 -44.19 3.49
C LEU A 301 34.08 -42.97 3.39
N GLU A 302 34.64 -42.51 4.51
CA GLU A 302 35.59 -41.38 4.49
C GLU A 302 36.86 -41.70 3.66
N SER A 303 37.20 -42.99 3.56
CA SER A 303 38.29 -43.48 2.71
C SER A 303 37.96 -43.56 1.22
N ASP A 304 36.73 -43.27 0.80
CA ASP A 304 36.32 -43.38 -0.62
C ASP A 304 36.91 -42.22 -1.44
N PRO A 305 37.76 -42.48 -2.45
CA PRO A 305 38.39 -41.42 -3.25
C PRO A 305 37.43 -40.73 -4.23
N PHE A 306 36.19 -41.22 -4.38
CA PHE A 306 35.23 -40.66 -5.34
C PHE A 306 34.30 -39.63 -4.68
N PRO A 307 34.33 -38.36 -5.12
CA PRO A 307 33.37 -37.36 -4.66
C PRO A 307 31.93 -37.76 -5.07
N ASN A 308 30.92 -37.39 -4.26
CA ASN A 308 29.48 -37.71 -4.41
C ASN A 308 29.03 -39.08 -3.89
N ARG A 309 29.90 -39.83 -3.21
CA ARG A 309 29.52 -41.11 -2.61
C ARG A 309 29.38 -41.05 -1.10
N LEU A 310 30.08 -40.11 -0.47
CA LEU A 310 29.90 -39.75 0.93
C LEU A 310 28.93 -38.57 1.03
N GLY A 311 27.84 -38.78 1.75
CA GLY A 311 26.78 -37.78 1.89
C GLY A 311 25.69 -38.15 2.87
N ILE A 312 24.74 -37.23 3.02
CA ILE A 312 23.50 -37.37 3.76
C ILE A 312 22.37 -37.63 2.76
N TYR A 313 21.60 -38.67 3.04
CA TYR A 313 20.51 -39.13 2.19
C TYR A 313 19.22 -39.20 2.99
N LYS A 314 18.10 -38.85 2.35
CA LYS A 314 16.75 -38.96 2.90
C LYS A 314 15.99 -40.02 2.13
N TRP A 315 15.30 -40.87 2.88
CA TRP A 315 14.24 -41.72 2.36
C TRP A 315 12.90 -41.16 2.82
N TRP A 316 11.99 -40.95 1.88
CA TRP A 316 10.64 -40.47 2.15
C TRP A 316 9.65 -41.11 1.18
N SER A 317 8.57 -41.69 1.70
CA SER A 317 7.48 -42.26 0.90
C SER A 317 7.97 -43.20 -0.23
N GLY A 318 8.95 -44.07 0.05
CA GLY A 318 9.48 -45.04 -0.91
C GLY A 318 10.55 -44.51 -1.86
N SER A 319 10.89 -43.22 -1.81
CA SER A 319 11.92 -42.61 -2.66
C SER A 319 13.16 -42.25 -1.85
N LEU A 320 14.34 -42.47 -2.43
CA LEU A 320 15.62 -42.10 -1.86
C LEU A 320 16.19 -40.87 -2.59
N MET A 321 16.63 -39.86 -1.85
CA MET A 321 17.16 -38.60 -2.38
C MET A 321 18.43 -38.17 -1.65
N THR A 322 19.32 -37.47 -2.37
CA THR A 322 20.52 -36.85 -1.80
C THR A 322 20.13 -35.50 -1.20
N ILE A 323 20.51 -35.26 0.06
CA ILE A 323 20.30 -33.98 0.76
C ILE A 323 21.56 -33.13 0.63
N ALA A 324 22.72 -33.71 0.95
CA ALA A 324 24.03 -33.11 0.69
C ALA A 324 25.09 -34.21 0.51
N ASP A 325 26.11 -33.93 -0.28
CA ASP A 325 27.30 -34.75 -0.47
C ASP A 325 28.56 -33.88 -0.46
N THR A 326 29.75 -34.49 -0.59
CA THR A 326 31.02 -33.74 -0.61
C THR A 326 31.20 -32.78 -1.78
N ASN A 327 30.26 -32.71 -2.74
CA ASN A 327 30.24 -31.67 -3.78
C ASN A 327 29.16 -30.60 -3.55
N THR A 328 28.36 -30.74 -2.51
CA THR A 328 27.37 -29.73 -2.14
C THR A 328 28.12 -28.50 -1.60
N VAL A 329 27.87 -27.35 -2.23
CA VAL A 329 28.51 -26.08 -1.88
C VAL A 329 27.92 -25.55 -0.58
N VAL A 330 28.80 -25.13 0.35
CA VAL A 330 28.38 -24.41 1.55
C VAL A 330 28.13 -22.96 1.19
N VAL A 331 26.90 -22.50 1.38
CA VAL A 331 26.49 -21.12 1.10
C VAL A 331 27.28 -20.17 2.02
N GLY A 332 27.91 -19.15 1.43
CA GLY A 332 28.69 -18.12 2.14
C GLY A 332 30.18 -18.41 2.30
N GLU A 333 30.63 -19.66 2.13
CA GLU A 333 32.01 -20.09 2.43
C GLU A 333 32.80 -20.52 1.16
N GLY A 334 32.24 -20.44 -0.05
CA GLY A 334 32.99 -20.68 -1.31
C GLY A 334 33.65 -22.06 -1.48
N GLY A 335 33.44 -22.99 -0.55
CA GLY A 335 34.00 -24.35 -0.49
C GLY A 335 32.95 -25.44 -0.27
N ASN A 336 33.39 -26.69 -0.25
CA ASN A 336 32.54 -27.88 -0.07
C ASN A 336 32.88 -28.57 1.26
N LEU A 337 31.99 -29.44 1.71
CA LEU A 337 32.30 -30.37 2.80
C LEU A 337 33.31 -31.44 2.36
N THR A 338 34.28 -31.72 3.22
CA THR A 338 35.25 -32.82 3.06
C THR A 338 34.87 -34.07 3.85
N SER A 339 34.05 -33.93 4.89
CA SER A 339 33.53 -35.04 5.70
C SER A 339 32.15 -34.68 6.29
N PHE A 340 31.46 -35.69 6.83
CA PHE A 340 30.22 -35.54 7.60
C PHE A 340 30.40 -36.04 9.05
N GLY A 341 31.61 -35.88 9.60
CA GLY A 341 31.94 -36.15 11.00
C GLY A 341 31.57 -37.57 11.47
N GLU A 342 31.82 -38.60 10.65
CA GLU A 342 31.39 -40.00 10.91
C GLU A 342 29.90 -40.16 11.29
N GLY A 343 29.02 -39.24 10.87
CA GLY A 343 27.59 -39.22 11.22
C GLY A 343 27.26 -38.66 12.60
N GLN A 344 28.23 -38.05 13.29
CA GLN A 344 27.99 -37.40 14.58
C GLN A 344 27.02 -36.22 14.42
N GLY A 345 26.02 -36.19 15.31
CA GLY A 345 25.08 -35.08 15.38
C GLY A 345 24.08 -34.98 14.24
N LEU A 346 23.97 -36.00 13.38
CA LEU A 346 22.95 -36.04 12.35
C LEU A 346 21.57 -36.05 12.99
N SER A 347 20.84 -34.94 12.80
CA SER A 347 19.46 -34.78 13.22
C SER A 347 18.68 -34.10 12.11
N PHE A 348 17.39 -34.40 12.04
CA PHE A 348 16.49 -33.69 11.16
C PHE A 348 15.13 -33.49 11.82
N TYR A 349 14.43 -32.47 11.36
CA TYR A 349 13.07 -32.14 11.77
C TYR A 349 12.37 -31.56 10.54
N LYS A 350 11.27 -32.19 10.11
CA LYS A 350 10.60 -31.86 8.84
C LYS A 350 11.59 -31.90 7.65
N ASP A 351 11.90 -30.75 7.05
CA ASP A 351 12.81 -30.57 5.91
C ASP A 351 14.10 -29.83 6.30
N GLU A 352 14.42 -29.77 7.59
CA GLU A 352 15.62 -29.17 8.13
C GLU A 352 16.56 -30.23 8.68
N TYR A 353 17.86 -30.02 8.49
CA TYR A 353 18.90 -30.99 8.86
C TYR A 353 20.02 -30.28 9.58
N SER A 354 20.62 -30.92 10.58
CA SER A 354 21.86 -30.48 11.22
C SER A 354 22.82 -31.65 11.38
N PHE A 355 24.11 -31.38 11.31
CA PHE A 355 25.15 -32.39 11.45
C PHE A 355 26.51 -31.76 11.74
N LEU A 356 27.42 -32.56 12.28
CA LEU A 356 28.84 -32.22 12.36
C LEU A 356 29.50 -32.54 11.02
N GLY A 357 30.31 -31.63 10.50
CA GLY A 357 31.08 -31.86 9.28
C GLY A 357 32.41 -31.14 9.30
N ASP A 358 33.26 -31.45 8.33
CA ASP A 358 34.52 -30.74 8.12
C ASP A 358 34.47 -30.02 6.77
N GLY A 359 34.78 -28.73 6.74
CA GLY A 359 34.83 -27.91 5.52
C GLY A 359 36.22 -27.88 4.88
N SER A 360 36.31 -27.45 3.62
CA SER A 360 37.61 -27.13 3.01
C SER A 360 38.07 -25.72 3.41
N SER A 361 39.29 -25.59 3.97
CA SER A 361 39.77 -24.28 4.41
C SER A 361 40.00 -23.30 3.26
N ILE A 362 39.54 -22.04 3.41
CA ILE A 362 39.98 -20.92 2.59
C ILE A 362 41.07 -20.18 3.36
N GLY A 363 42.36 -20.46 3.11
CA GLY A 363 43.45 -19.62 3.61
C GLY A 363 44.51 -20.24 4.52
N GLY A 364 44.65 -21.57 4.58
CA GLY A 364 45.92 -22.22 4.93
C GLY A 364 46.32 -22.29 6.41
N GLY A 365 45.40 -22.10 7.36
CA GLY A 365 45.67 -22.22 8.81
C GLY A 365 45.40 -23.62 9.41
N ASN A 366 44.37 -24.33 8.93
CA ASN A 366 43.98 -25.67 9.37
C ASN A 366 43.37 -26.40 8.16
N PRO A 367 43.84 -27.60 7.74
CA PRO A 367 43.42 -28.17 6.46
C PRO A 367 41.92 -28.49 6.35
N SER A 368 41.19 -28.64 7.46
CA SER A 368 39.74 -28.83 7.47
C SER A 368 39.12 -28.33 8.79
N PRO A 369 38.52 -27.12 8.86
CA PRO A 369 37.81 -26.72 10.06
C PRO A 369 36.55 -27.58 10.24
N GLN A 370 36.45 -28.20 11.41
CA GLN A 370 35.22 -28.85 11.85
C GLN A 370 34.14 -27.77 12.07
N GLY A 371 32.87 -28.15 11.95
CA GLY A 371 31.77 -27.20 12.06
C GLY A 371 30.42 -27.86 12.27
N ILE A 372 29.51 -27.07 12.83
CA ILE A 372 28.08 -27.37 12.80
C ILE A 372 27.53 -26.80 11.49
N TYR A 373 26.96 -27.68 10.68
CA TYR A 373 26.33 -27.33 9.41
C TYR A 373 24.86 -27.68 9.47
N ALA A 374 24.07 -26.93 8.73
CA ALA A 374 22.64 -27.17 8.62
C ALA A 374 22.17 -27.05 7.17
N ILE A 375 21.04 -27.68 6.89
CA ILE A 375 20.35 -27.52 5.61
C ILE A 375 19.00 -26.91 5.95
N LEU A 376 18.88 -25.61 5.69
CA LEU A 376 17.73 -24.77 6.04
C LEU A 376 17.16 -24.21 4.74
N GLY A 377 15.85 -24.35 4.54
CA GLY A 377 15.21 -23.98 3.27
C GLY A 377 15.81 -24.69 2.04
N GLY A 378 16.38 -25.90 2.22
CA GLY A 378 17.04 -26.67 1.16
C GLY A 378 18.47 -26.23 0.81
N GLN A 379 19.05 -25.27 1.54
CA GLN A 379 20.42 -24.80 1.30
C GLN A 379 21.35 -25.25 2.43
N LEU A 380 22.52 -25.78 2.05
CA LEU A 380 23.60 -26.10 3.00
C LEU A 380 24.28 -24.81 3.49
N VAL A 381 24.20 -24.57 4.80
CA VAL A 381 24.73 -23.40 5.48
C VAL A 381 25.68 -23.78 6.60
N LYS A 382 26.68 -22.92 6.83
CA LYS A 382 27.53 -22.97 8.02
C LYS A 382 26.79 -22.30 9.17
N VAL A 383 26.63 -23.01 10.29
CA VAL A 383 26.13 -22.44 11.55
C VAL A 383 27.29 -21.82 12.32
N LEU A 384 28.35 -22.60 12.54
CA LEU A 384 29.57 -22.19 13.25
C LEU A 384 30.71 -23.18 12.95
N THR A 385 31.96 -22.72 12.87
CA THR A 385 33.18 -23.55 12.79
C THR A 385 34.17 -23.24 13.91
N ASN A 386 35.22 -24.06 14.07
CA ASN A 386 36.30 -23.83 15.05
C ASN A 386 37.09 -22.53 14.79
N ASP A 387 36.94 -21.96 13.60
CA ASP A 387 37.59 -20.71 13.21
C ASP A 387 36.78 -19.46 13.61
N ASP A 388 35.50 -19.65 13.99
CA ASP A 388 34.63 -18.56 14.42
C ASP A 388 34.85 -18.22 15.90
N LEU A 389 34.38 -17.03 16.28
CA LEU A 389 34.31 -16.58 17.67
C LEU A 389 32.85 -16.58 18.12
N LEU A 390 32.57 -17.16 19.28
CA LEU A 390 31.27 -17.07 19.94
C LEU A 390 31.42 -16.14 21.14
N GLU A 391 30.69 -15.03 21.13
CA GLU A 391 30.78 -13.96 22.16
C GLU A 391 32.21 -13.44 22.39
N GLY A 392 33.07 -13.48 21.36
CA GLY A 392 34.45 -13.02 21.41
C GLY A 392 35.47 -14.09 21.87
N GLU A 393 35.00 -15.28 22.23
CA GLU A 393 35.83 -16.41 22.63
C GLU A 393 35.99 -17.42 21.48
N SER A 394 37.16 -18.04 21.38
CA SER A 394 37.41 -19.07 20.36
C SER A 394 36.54 -20.29 20.59
N VAL A 395 35.90 -20.76 19.52
CA VAL A 395 35.11 -21.99 19.54
C VAL A 395 36.07 -23.19 19.54
N GLY A 396 36.07 -23.94 20.64
CA GLY A 396 36.83 -25.20 20.76
C GLY A 396 36.25 -26.34 19.91
N GLY A 397 36.65 -27.58 20.18
CA GLY A 397 35.97 -28.77 19.64
C GLY A 397 34.45 -28.72 19.84
N MET A 398 33.73 -29.18 18.83
CA MET A 398 32.26 -29.14 18.77
C MET A 398 31.66 -30.54 18.80
N GLY A 399 30.43 -30.64 19.29
CA GLY A 399 29.65 -31.86 19.21
C GLY A 399 28.17 -31.54 19.05
N SER A 400 27.51 -32.31 18.21
CA SER A 400 26.06 -32.48 18.25
C SER A 400 25.82 -33.97 18.47
N TYR A 401 24.93 -34.33 19.40
CA TYR A 401 24.71 -35.73 19.77
C TYR A 401 23.23 -35.94 20.13
N GLY A 402 22.47 -36.53 19.21
CA GLY A 402 21.05 -36.83 19.43
C GLY A 402 20.14 -35.99 18.53
N GLN A 403 18.98 -35.60 19.06
CA GLN A 403 18.00 -34.72 18.39
C GLN A 403 18.50 -33.27 18.47
N GLY A 404 19.16 -32.79 17.42
CA GLY A 404 19.94 -31.54 17.42
C GLY A 404 19.30 -30.33 16.73
N ILE A 405 18.15 -30.47 16.06
CA ILE A 405 17.50 -29.38 15.30
C ILE A 405 15.98 -29.43 15.39
N GLU A 406 15.33 -28.27 15.51
CA GLU A 406 13.88 -28.07 15.46
C GLU A 406 13.55 -26.63 15.01
N ASP A 407 12.68 -26.46 14.01
CA ASP A 407 12.13 -25.17 13.52
C ASP A 407 13.18 -24.02 13.49
N GLY A 408 14.28 -24.24 12.75
CA GLY A 408 15.35 -23.26 12.58
C GLY A 408 16.28 -23.10 13.78
N SER A 409 16.06 -23.84 14.87
CA SER A 409 16.87 -23.83 16.09
C SER A 409 17.75 -25.08 16.17
N ILE A 410 19.05 -24.89 16.40
CA ILE A 410 20.05 -25.96 16.36
C ILE A 410 20.82 -25.97 17.68
N VAL A 411 20.79 -27.08 18.40
CA VAL A 411 21.52 -27.24 19.66
C VAL A 411 22.81 -28.02 19.47
N PHE A 412 23.88 -27.54 20.09
CA PHE A 412 25.20 -28.17 20.05
C PHE A 412 26.00 -27.81 21.30
N ASN A 413 27.06 -28.56 21.56
CA ASN A 413 28.01 -28.28 22.62
C ASN A 413 29.34 -27.76 22.06
N ILE A 414 30.00 -26.89 22.81
CA ILE A 414 31.36 -26.38 22.53
C ILE A 414 32.31 -26.73 23.69
N GLY A 415 33.59 -26.93 23.40
CA GLY A 415 34.63 -27.17 24.40
C GLY A 415 35.82 -27.96 23.86
N SER A 416 36.29 -28.98 24.57
CA SER A 416 37.37 -29.88 24.11
C SER A 416 36.90 -31.32 24.18
N TRP A 417 37.55 -32.24 23.44
CA TRP A 417 37.19 -33.65 23.41
C TRP A 417 37.14 -34.24 24.83
N GLY A 418 35.92 -34.59 25.29
CA GLY A 418 35.67 -35.12 26.63
C GLY A 418 35.51 -34.09 27.76
N ASN A 419 35.69 -32.79 27.48
CA ASN A 419 35.54 -31.70 28.44
C ASN A 419 34.86 -30.49 27.77
N THR A 420 33.53 -30.52 27.80
CA THR A 420 32.62 -29.53 27.19
C THR A 420 32.36 -28.37 28.16
N THR A 421 32.37 -27.15 27.64
CA THR A 421 32.32 -25.92 28.45
C THR A 421 31.00 -25.17 28.31
N ALA A 422 30.26 -25.35 27.21
CA ALA A 422 28.92 -24.76 27.02
C ALA A 422 28.01 -25.61 26.12
N ASN A 423 26.70 -25.54 26.39
CA ASN A 423 25.63 -25.91 25.46
C ASN A 423 25.02 -24.64 24.89
N VAL A 424 24.85 -24.60 23.57
CA VAL A 424 24.43 -23.41 22.82
C VAL A 424 23.31 -23.80 21.85
N VAL A 425 22.33 -22.93 21.70
CA VAL A 425 21.33 -22.99 20.64
C VAL A 425 21.61 -21.87 19.64
N ALA A 426 21.79 -22.21 18.36
CA ALA A 426 21.74 -21.25 17.26
C ALA A 426 20.30 -21.15 16.74
N ILE A 427 19.79 -19.94 16.63
CA ILE A 427 18.42 -19.63 16.26
C ILE A 427 18.46 -18.88 14.93
N GLN A 428 17.82 -19.42 13.89
CA GLN A 428 17.72 -18.79 12.57
C GLN A 428 16.62 -17.72 12.52
N GLU A 429 15.63 -17.79 13.40
CA GLU A 429 14.48 -16.90 13.47
C GLU A 429 13.82 -16.97 14.85
N HIS A 430 13.37 -15.83 15.37
CA HIS A 430 12.62 -15.77 16.62
C HIS A 430 11.13 -15.96 16.33
N ARG A 431 10.60 -17.14 16.69
CA ARG A 431 9.17 -17.47 16.49
C ARG A 431 8.39 -17.44 17.80
N TRP A 432 7.34 -16.63 17.84
CA TRP A 432 6.34 -16.68 18.90
C TRP A 432 5.07 -17.40 18.42
N LEU A 433 4.82 -18.58 19.00
CA LEU A 433 3.68 -19.46 18.67
C LEU A 433 2.50 -19.35 19.66
N GLY A 434 2.62 -18.50 20.69
CA GLY A 434 1.53 -18.22 21.64
C GLY A 434 1.29 -19.32 22.68
N ALA A 435 2.30 -19.67 23.49
CA ALA A 435 2.10 -20.57 24.63
C ALA A 435 1.24 -19.90 25.73
N GLY A 436 0.02 -20.42 25.95
CA GLY A 436 -0.93 -19.90 26.93
C GLY A 436 -2.02 -19.05 26.26
N SER A 437 -3.23 -19.62 26.19
CA SER A 437 -4.44 -18.92 25.71
C SER A 437 -4.69 -17.66 26.54
N VAL A 438 -4.48 -16.48 25.96
CA VAL A 438 -4.94 -15.21 26.53
C VAL A 438 -5.87 -14.54 25.54
N VAL A 439 -7.10 -14.31 26.01
CA VAL A 439 -8.22 -13.73 25.28
C VAL A 439 -8.03 -12.21 25.14
N TYR A 440 -8.43 -11.69 23.98
CA TYR A 440 -8.51 -10.28 23.59
C TYR A 440 -9.05 -9.30 24.66
N GLY A 441 -8.46 -8.09 24.68
CA GLY A 441 -9.22 -6.84 24.77
C GLY A 441 -8.95 -5.91 25.96
N GLU A 442 -8.14 -6.28 26.95
CA GLU A 442 -7.86 -5.40 28.10
C GLU A 442 -6.37 -5.00 28.16
N PRO A 443 -6.05 -3.72 28.45
CA PRO A 443 -4.70 -3.31 28.84
C PRO A 443 -4.20 -4.19 30.00
N GLY A 444 -3.08 -4.90 29.79
CA GLY A 444 -2.52 -5.84 30.76
C GLY A 444 -2.92 -7.32 30.57
N SER A 445 -3.60 -7.66 29.47
CA SER A 445 -3.82 -9.06 29.03
C SER A 445 -2.98 -9.37 27.79
N GLY A 446 -2.12 -10.39 27.87
CA GLY A 446 -1.28 -10.84 26.76
C GLY A 446 0.12 -11.24 27.22
N ALA A 447 0.95 -11.69 26.28
CA ALA A 447 2.37 -11.93 26.52
C ALA A 447 3.14 -10.59 26.56
N ASP A 448 4.19 -10.53 27.36
CA ASP A 448 5.12 -9.40 27.42
C ASP A 448 6.32 -9.69 26.51
N TRP A 449 6.63 -8.77 25.59
CA TRP A 449 7.80 -8.85 24.72
C TRP A 449 9.10 -8.97 25.52
N GLU A 450 9.19 -8.36 26.70
CA GLU A 450 10.40 -8.38 27.50
C GLU A 450 10.54 -9.64 28.37
N ASP A 451 9.46 -10.43 28.50
CA ASP A 451 9.50 -11.69 29.23
C ASP A 451 10.13 -12.79 28.36
N LYS A 452 11.37 -13.15 28.73
CA LYS A 452 12.17 -14.20 28.09
C LYS A 452 11.42 -15.52 27.95
N ALA A 453 10.50 -15.86 28.86
CA ALA A 453 9.74 -17.10 28.77
C ALA A 453 8.83 -17.16 27.53
N ASN A 454 8.48 -16.02 26.94
CA ASN A 454 7.69 -15.95 25.72
C ASN A 454 8.52 -16.25 24.46
N TRP A 455 9.84 -16.14 24.51
CA TRP A 455 10.69 -16.33 23.34
C TRP A 455 11.46 -17.64 23.40
N PRO A 456 11.78 -18.24 22.24
CA PRO A 456 12.55 -19.49 22.18
C PRO A 456 13.82 -19.40 23.02
N PHE A 457 13.99 -20.36 23.93
CA PHE A 457 15.18 -20.51 24.81
C PHE A 457 15.50 -19.29 25.70
N GLY A 458 14.59 -18.33 25.84
CA GLY A 458 14.85 -17.09 26.59
C GLY A 458 15.57 -16.00 25.82
N GLY A 459 15.71 -16.15 24.49
CA GLY A 459 16.31 -15.15 23.60
C GLY A 459 15.29 -14.10 23.16
N ILE A 460 15.31 -12.91 23.76
CA ILE A 460 14.47 -11.79 23.31
C ILE A 460 14.91 -11.38 21.89
N PRO A 461 13.98 -11.13 20.95
CA PRO A 461 14.30 -10.75 19.59
C PRO A 461 15.22 -9.53 19.54
N ARG A 462 16.25 -9.63 18.70
CA ARG A 462 17.30 -8.62 18.58
C ARG A 462 17.95 -8.67 17.21
N ALA A 463 18.85 -7.71 16.98
CA ALA A 463 19.44 -7.43 15.68
C ALA A 463 20.41 -8.52 15.24
N VAL A 464 19.90 -9.57 14.58
CA VAL A 464 20.68 -10.58 13.83
C VAL A 464 19.77 -11.47 12.97
N VAL A 465 18.53 -11.74 13.38
CA VAL A 465 17.64 -12.70 12.71
C VAL A 465 16.18 -12.20 12.58
N PRO A 466 15.37 -12.76 11.66
CA PRO A 466 13.94 -12.44 11.52
C PRO A 466 13.13 -12.72 12.79
N THR A 467 12.04 -11.98 12.99
CA THR A 467 11.05 -12.22 14.04
C THR A 467 9.69 -12.51 13.43
N ILE A 468 9.05 -13.61 13.84
CA ILE A 468 7.75 -14.04 13.35
C ILE A 468 6.80 -14.20 14.54
N ILE A 469 5.65 -13.54 14.45
CA ILE A 469 4.57 -13.59 15.44
C ILE A 469 3.41 -14.35 14.79
N ALA A 470 3.34 -15.65 15.06
CA ALA A 470 2.46 -16.60 14.36
C ALA A 470 1.77 -17.56 15.35
N PRO A 471 0.92 -17.05 16.26
CA PRO A 471 0.21 -17.90 17.19
C PRO A 471 -0.80 -18.82 16.49
N GLU A 472 -0.99 -20.02 17.04
CA GLU A 472 -1.98 -20.99 16.54
C GLU A 472 -3.43 -20.60 16.89
N GLY A 473 -3.59 -19.87 18.00
CA GLY A 473 -4.85 -19.25 18.43
C GLY A 473 -4.76 -17.73 18.40
N ALA A 474 -5.88 -17.04 18.66
CA ALA A 474 -5.85 -15.60 18.85
C ALA A 474 -4.96 -15.24 20.05
N ALA A 475 -3.97 -14.36 19.85
CA ALA A 475 -3.06 -13.95 20.90
C ALA A 475 -2.52 -12.52 20.69
N THR A 476 -2.18 -11.87 21.80
CA THR A 476 -1.59 -10.53 21.82
C THR A 476 -0.25 -10.55 22.53
N ILE A 477 0.75 -9.92 21.94
CA ILE A 477 2.04 -9.62 22.57
C ILE A 477 2.22 -8.11 22.68
N HIS A 478 2.64 -7.66 23.86
CA HIS A 478 2.78 -6.25 24.24
C HIS A 478 4.25 -5.85 24.24
N GLY A 479 4.57 -4.75 23.55
CA GLY A 479 5.93 -4.22 23.45
C GLY A 479 6.43 -4.13 22.01
N PRO A 480 7.75 -3.92 21.82
CA PRO A 480 8.74 -3.69 22.87
C PRO A 480 8.53 -2.34 23.58
N VAL A 481 9.08 -2.20 24.79
CA VAL A 481 9.07 -0.93 25.55
C VAL A 481 10.35 -0.11 25.33
N ALA A 482 11.38 -0.72 24.76
CA ALA A 482 12.63 -0.09 24.37
C ALA A 482 12.86 -0.23 22.86
N ASP A 483 13.73 0.62 22.31
CA ASP A 483 14.10 0.54 20.89
C ASP A 483 14.74 -0.83 20.60
N THR A 484 14.07 -1.62 19.78
CA THR A 484 14.48 -2.98 19.40
C THR A 484 14.76 -3.02 17.91
N GLN A 485 16.00 -3.37 17.56
CA GLN A 485 16.38 -3.57 16.17
C GLN A 485 16.17 -5.02 15.77
N LEU A 486 15.52 -5.25 14.62
CA LEU A 486 15.19 -6.57 14.07
C LEU A 486 15.67 -6.68 12.62
N ALA A 487 15.97 -7.89 12.15
CA ALA A 487 16.21 -8.11 10.72
C ALA A 487 14.90 -7.94 9.92
N SER A 488 13.81 -8.56 10.38
CA SER A 488 12.48 -8.32 9.80
C SER A 488 11.43 -8.67 10.84
N LEU A 489 10.21 -8.20 10.58
CA LEU A 489 9.04 -8.58 11.35
C LEU A 489 7.97 -9.12 10.42
N GLU A 490 7.48 -10.32 10.72
CA GLU A 490 6.29 -10.90 10.11
C GLU A 490 5.23 -11.12 11.18
N LEU A 491 4.04 -10.57 10.97
CA LEU A 491 2.94 -10.58 11.95
C LEU A 491 1.71 -11.25 11.35
N GLY A 492 1.28 -12.36 11.93
CA GLY A 492 -0.01 -12.99 11.59
C GLY A 492 0.05 -14.08 10.52
N SER A 493 1.20 -14.73 10.31
CA SER A 493 1.29 -15.90 9.42
C SER A 493 0.79 -17.21 10.02
N GLY A 494 0.45 -17.21 11.32
CA GLY A 494 -0.11 -18.36 12.01
C GLY A 494 -1.58 -18.67 11.67
N ASN A 495 -2.13 -19.70 12.30
CA ASN A 495 -3.54 -20.03 12.16
C ASN A 495 -4.47 -19.07 12.91
N GLY A 496 -3.99 -18.52 14.03
CA GLY A 496 -4.71 -17.54 14.84
C GLY A 496 -4.51 -16.09 14.39
N VAL A 497 -5.25 -15.18 15.03
CA VAL A 497 -5.04 -13.74 14.83
C VAL A 497 -3.91 -13.29 15.76
N ALA A 498 -2.88 -12.68 15.19
CA ALA A 498 -1.70 -12.23 15.89
C ALA A 498 -1.78 -10.72 16.09
N THR A 499 -1.86 -10.26 17.35
CA THR A 499 -1.81 -8.83 17.66
C THR A 499 -0.45 -8.47 18.24
N LEU A 500 0.24 -7.53 17.61
CA LEU A 500 1.36 -6.82 18.21
C LEU A 500 0.86 -5.46 18.69
N TRP A 501 0.86 -5.29 20.02
CA TRP A 501 0.51 -4.02 20.66
C TRP A 501 1.80 -3.28 21.01
N LEU A 502 2.14 -2.23 20.26
CA LEU A 502 3.30 -1.39 20.54
C LEU A 502 3.06 -0.58 21.82
N ASN A 503 4.10 -0.47 22.66
CA ASN A 503 4.08 0.24 23.94
C ASN A 503 5.23 1.27 23.99
N ASN A 504 5.15 2.31 23.16
CA ASN A 504 6.12 3.39 22.99
C ASN A 504 7.53 3.04 22.45
N GLY A 505 7.95 1.78 22.42
CA GLY A 505 9.25 1.39 21.87
C GLY A 505 9.34 1.57 20.34
N ALA A 506 10.54 1.82 19.80
CA ALA A 506 10.76 1.78 18.36
C ALA A 506 11.19 0.38 17.90
N LEU A 507 10.49 -0.18 16.91
CA LEU A 507 10.96 -1.32 16.12
C LEU A 507 11.79 -0.81 14.94
N ILE A 508 13.09 -1.05 14.98
CA ILE A 508 14.02 -0.68 13.92
C ILE A 508 14.20 -1.91 13.02
N THR A 509 13.33 -2.07 12.03
CA THR A 509 13.34 -3.23 11.11
C THR A 509 14.12 -2.93 9.81
N THR A 510 14.94 -3.88 9.34
CA THR A 510 15.70 -3.76 8.09
C THR A 510 15.83 -5.10 7.35
N PRO A 511 15.03 -5.39 6.29
CA PRO A 511 14.49 -4.42 5.34
C PRO A 511 12.98 -4.15 5.42
N SER A 512 12.17 -4.97 6.10
CA SER A 512 10.70 -4.84 6.02
C SER A 512 9.95 -5.36 7.25
N THR A 513 8.76 -4.79 7.44
CA THR A 513 7.71 -5.30 8.32
C THR A 513 6.51 -5.71 7.47
N THR A 514 6.07 -6.96 7.59
CA THR A 514 4.88 -7.46 6.89
C THR A 514 3.80 -7.82 7.91
N ILE A 515 2.62 -7.23 7.74
CA ILE A 515 1.42 -7.58 8.48
C ILE A 515 0.58 -8.44 7.55
N GLU A 516 0.51 -9.73 7.85
CA GLU A 516 -0.28 -10.69 7.09
C GLU A 516 -1.78 -10.51 7.34
N SER A 517 -2.62 -11.20 6.58
CA SER A 517 -4.08 -11.07 6.65
C SER A 517 -4.71 -11.30 8.04
N LYS A 518 -4.01 -12.01 8.95
CA LYS A 518 -4.42 -12.23 10.35
C LYS A 518 -3.56 -11.46 11.35
N GLY A 519 -2.73 -10.54 10.87
CA GLY A 519 -1.92 -9.65 11.69
C GLY A 519 -2.69 -8.40 12.06
N VAL A 520 -2.53 -7.97 13.31
CA VAL A 520 -3.06 -6.71 13.83
C VAL A 520 -1.92 -5.95 14.50
N LEU A 521 -1.53 -4.81 13.91
CA LEU A 521 -0.60 -3.88 14.55
C LEU A 521 -1.42 -2.79 15.27
N ALA A 522 -1.21 -2.62 16.58
CA ALA A 522 -1.95 -1.65 17.38
C ALA A 522 -1.06 -0.93 18.41
N GLY A 523 -1.62 0.06 19.11
CA GLY A 523 -0.96 0.77 20.20
C GLY A 523 -0.17 1.99 19.75
N ASP A 524 0.87 2.35 20.51
CA ASP A 524 1.70 3.54 20.33
C ASP A 524 3.18 3.18 20.12
N GLY A 525 3.87 3.86 19.20
CA GLY A 525 5.29 3.61 18.97
C GLY A 525 5.81 3.97 17.58
N ARG A 526 6.98 3.41 17.24
CA ARG A 526 7.64 3.69 15.95
C ARG A 526 8.09 2.42 15.23
N ILE A 527 7.93 2.37 13.91
CA ILE A 527 8.56 1.37 13.04
C ILE A 527 9.47 2.10 12.04
N SER A 528 10.78 1.91 12.10
CA SER A 528 11.67 2.68 11.20
C SER A 528 11.69 2.18 9.75
N GLY A 529 11.35 0.91 9.51
CA GLY A 529 11.33 0.29 8.19
C GLY A 529 10.01 0.47 7.43
N PRO A 530 9.96 0.07 6.15
CA PRO A 530 8.72 0.02 5.39
C PRO A 530 7.76 -1.04 5.95
N VAL A 531 6.46 -0.73 5.91
CA VAL A 531 5.37 -1.57 6.39
C VAL A 531 4.48 -1.96 5.20
N THR A 532 4.38 -3.26 4.93
CA THR A 532 3.38 -3.81 4.00
C THR A 532 2.23 -4.41 4.81
N ASN A 533 1.03 -3.86 4.65
CA ASN A 533 -0.16 -4.26 5.39
C ASN A 533 -1.14 -5.04 4.51
N HIS A 534 -1.36 -6.32 4.80
CA HIS A 534 -2.46 -7.13 4.30
C HIS A 534 -3.54 -7.40 5.35
N GLY A 535 -3.27 -7.07 6.62
CA GLY A 535 -4.14 -7.26 7.76
C GLY A 535 -4.76 -5.95 8.24
N VAL A 536 -4.59 -5.66 9.53
CA VAL A 536 -5.17 -4.48 10.18
C VAL A 536 -4.09 -3.65 10.90
N ILE A 537 -4.11 -2.33 10.71
CA ILE A 537 -3.38 -1.37 11.56
C ILE A 537 -4.40 -0.53 12.32
N ARG A 538 -4.29 -0.47 13.65
CA ARG A 538 -5.13 0.30 14.58
C ARG A 538 -4.26 1.16 15.50
N PRO A 539 -3.78 2.32 15.01
CA PRO A 539 -2.84 3.12 15.74
C PRO A 539 -3.52 3.98 16.81
N ASP A 540 -2.95 4.00 18.01
CA ASP A 540 -3.18 5.08 18.97
C ASP A 540 -2.28 6.26 18.58
N ASP A 541 -0.96 6.05 18.49
CA ASP A 541 0.00 6.99 17.91
C ASP A 541 1.19 6.22 17.33
N ILE A 542 1.11 5.86 16.05
CA ILE A 542 2.17 5.09 15.37
C ILE A 542 2.84 5.94 14.30
N SER A 543 4.17 5.98 14.35
CA SER A 543 5.00 6.50 13.25
C SER A 543 5.73 5.35 12.55
N THR A 544 5.72 5.33 11.21
CA THR A 544 6.37 4.28 10.42
C THR A 544 7.28 4.85 9.33
N GLY A 545 8.03 3.98 8.65
CA GLY A 545 8.56 4.27 7.31
C GLY A 545 7.45 4.25 6.26
N ALA A 546 7.82 3.96 5.01
CA ALA A 546 6.86 3.89 3.90
C ALA A 546 5.75 2.85 4.17
N ILE A 547 4.52 3.16 3.80
CA ILE A 547 3.35 2.29 4.01
C ILE A 547 2.84 1.79 2.66
N GLN A 548 2.72 0.48 2.51
CA GLN A 548 1.98 -0.15 1.43
C GLN A 548 0.75 -0.82 2.03
N ASN A 549 -0.40 -0.16 1.95
CA ASN A 549 -1.65 -0.69 2.47
C ASN A 549 -2.40 -1.50 1.41
N HIS A 550 -2.70 -2.75 1.70
CA HIS A 550 -3.61 -3.64 0.97
C HIS A 550 -4.78 -4.13 1.84
N GLY A 551 -4.71 -3.89 3.16
CA GLY A 551 -5.72 -4.27 4.14
C GLY A 551 -6.50 -3.06 4.68
N LEU A 552 -6.73 -3.07 5.98
CA LEU A 552 -7.43 -2.00 6.70
C LEU A 552 -6.45 -1.20 7.56
N ILE A 553 -6.54 0.13 7.46
CA ILE A 553 -5.99 1.06 8.44
C ILE A 553 -7.18 1.77 9.10
N ASP A 554 -7.28 1.65 10.43
CA ASP A 554 -8.40 2.11 11.24
C ASP A 554 -7.89 3.14 12.26
N VAL A 555 -7.89 4.41 11.87
CA VAL A 555 -7.55 5.57 12.73
C VAL A 555 -8.77 5.96 13.57
N ALA A 556 -9.17 5.06 14.45
CA ALA A 556 -10.52 4.98 15.02
C ALA A 556 -11.03 6.21 15.80
N THR A 557 -10.14 7.03 16.38
CA THR A 557 -10.54 8.17 17.24
C THR A 557 -9.85 9.46 16.80
N GLU A 558 -10.38 10.63 17.19
CA GLU A 558 -9.70 11.92 16.94
C GLU A 558 -8.27 11.99 17.49
N ALA A 559 -7.96 11.20 18.53
CA ALA A 559 -6.62 11.10 19.10
C ALA A 559 -5.71 10.13 18.34
N SER A 560 -6.27 9.24 17.51
CA SER A 560 -5.53 8.24 16.75
C SER A 560 -4.69 8.91 15.66
N ARG A 561 -3.39 8.57 15.61
CA ARG A 561 -2.45 9.15 14.64
C ARG A 561 -1.65 8.06 13.94
N LEU A 562 -1.64 8.11 12.61
CA LEU A 562 -0.69 7.35 11.79
C LEU A 562 0.18 8.31 10.98
N SER A 563 1.50 8.16 11.09
CA SER A 563 2.44 8.98 10.32
C SER A 563 3.48 8.15 9.59
N ALA A 564 3.65 8.34 8.29
CA ALA A 564 4.78 7.75 7.54
C ALA A 564 6.04 8.64 7.56
N GLY A 565 6.07 9.70 8.39
CA GLY A 565 7.19 10.63 8.46
C GLY A 565 7.51 11.23 7.10
N SER A 566 8.75 11.08 6.63
CA SER A 566 9.18 11.54 5.29
C SER A 566 9.02 10.51 4.17
N SER A 567 8.30 9.43 4.42
CA SER A 567 8.16 8.29 3.50
C SER A 567 6.79 8.26 2.84
N ALA A 568 6.69 7.62 1.67
CA ALA A 568 5.45 7.56 0.92
C ALA A 568 4.39 6.66 1.58
N ILE A 569 3.12 6.97 1.32
CA ILE A 569 1.97 6.12 1.64
C ILE A 569 1.32 5.71 0.31
N THR A 570 1.23 4.41 0.06
CA THR A 570 0.46 3.85 -1.05
C THR A 570 -0.71 3.08 -0.48
N ASN A 571 -1.93 3.57 -0.72
CA ASN A 571 -3.16 2.91 -0.31
C ASN A 571 -3.77 2.14 -1.49
N ASN A 572 -3.85 0.81 -1.39
CA ASN A 572 -4.63 -0.06 -2.28
C ASN A 572 -5.79 -0.75 -1.52
N GLY A 573 -5.99 -0.42 -0.25
CA GLY A 573 -7.01 -0.98 0.63
C GLY A 573 -7.94 0.11 1.16
N ILE A 574 -8.29 0.01 2.44
CA ILE A 574 -9.19 0.95 3.11
C ILE A 574 -8.43 1.67 4.23
N ILE A 575 -8.56 2.99 4.28
CA ILE A 575 -8.18 3.82 5.42
C ILE A 575 -9.45 4.52 5.93
N HIS A 576 -9.77 4.32 7.20
CA HIS A 576 -11.02 4.75 7.80
C HIS A 576 -10.78 5.36 9.19
N GLY A 577 -11.57 6.36 9.59
CA GLY A 577 -11.79 6.72 10.99
C GLY A 577 -11.67 8.21 11.30
N ASP A 578 -11.92 8.58 12.55
CA ASP A 578 -11.96 10.00 12.98
C ASP A 578 -10.57 10.60 13.28
N GLY A 579 -9.50 9.83 13.09
CA GLY A 579 -8.14 10.23 13.42
C GLY A 579 -7.39 10.97 12.31
N THR A 580 -6.07 11.06 12.50
CA THR A 580 -5.14 11.74 11.58
C THR A 580 -4.29 10.76 10.80
N LEU A 581 -4.31 10.87 9.48
CA LEU A 581 -3.29 10.29 8.59
C LEU A 581 -2.31 11.39 8.15
N SER A 582 -1.00 11.15 8.28
CA SER A 582 0.00 12.15 7.92
C SER A 582 1.23 11.60 7.21
N THR A 583 1.79 12.37 6.30
CA THR A 583 3.14 12.15 5.74
C THR A 583 3.71 13.43 5.12
N SER A 584 5.04 13.55 5.05
CA SER A 584 5.75 14.51 4.20
C SER A 584 6.36 13.86 2.95
N GLY A 585 6.11 12.56 2.73
CA GLY A 585 6.29 11.89 1.45
C GLY A 585 5.01 11.94 0.61
N GLU A 586 5.05 11.37 -0.60
CA GLU A 586 3.90 11.29 -1.49
C GLU A 586 2.80 10.37 -0.94
N LEU A 587 1.54 10.73 -1.19
CA LEU A 587 0.38 9.87 -0.97
C LEU A 587 -0.20 9.45 -2.32
N THR A 588 -0.23 8.14 -2.59
CA THR A 588 -0.97 7.55 -3.72
C THR A 588 -2.15 6.76 -3.18
N ASN A 589 -3.37 7.22 -3.48
CA ASN A 589 -4.60 6.53 -3.11
C ASN A 589 -5.21 5.79 -4.32
N ASN A 590 -5.10 4.47 -4.36
CA ASN A 590 -5.77 3.59 -5.32
C ASN A 590 -7.01 2.89 -4.73
N GLY A 591 -7.29 3.09 -3.44
CA GLY A 591 -8.41 2.49 -2.72
C GLY A 591 -9.32 3.55 -2.10
N ASP A 592 -9.78 3.31 -0.89
CA ASP A 592 -10.69 4.19 -0.18
C ASP A 592 -9.99 4.85 1.01
N ILE A 593 -10.10 6.18 1.12
CA ILE A 593 -9.70 6.96 2.28
C ILE A 593 -10.93 7.71 2.78
N ASP A 594 -11.32 7.46 4.02
CA ASP A 594 -12.41 8.12 4.73
C ASP A 594 -11.93 8.52 6.12
N VAL A 595 -11.34 9.72 6.24
CA VAL A 595 -10.69 10.16 7.49
C VAL A 595 -11.10 11.58 7.90
N ALA A 596 -11.15 11.87 9.19
CA ALA A 596 -11.42 13.25 9.62
C ALA A 596 -10.27 14.20 9.26
N TYR A 597 -9.01 13.79 9.42
CA TYR A 597 -7.85 14.63 9.17
C TYR A 597 -6.82 13.95 8.26
N LEU A 598 -6.52 14.59 7.14
CA LEU A 598 -5.47 14.20 6.22
C LEU A 598 -4.44 15.33 6.13
N THR A 599 -3.20 15.10 6.54
CA THR A 599 -2.12 16.10 6.51
C THR A 599 -0.94 15.61 5.68
N ILE A 600 -0.80 16.10 4.45
CA ILE A 600 0.23 15.67 3.51
C ILE A 600 1.12 16.85 3.10
N ASN A 601 2.40 16.85 3.45
CA ASN A 601 3.34 17.91 3.07
C ASN A 601 4.09 17.60 1.77
N ASN A 602 3.39 16.98 0.83
CA ASN A 602 3.89 16.57 -0.48
C ASN A 602 2.71 16.38 -1.44
N GLN A 603 2.94 15.77 -2.60
CA GLN A 603 1.91 15.49 -3.59
C GLN A 603 0.92 14.42 -3.11
N ILE A 604 -0.35 14.62 -3.45
CA ILE A 604 -1.41 13.61 -3.36
C ILE A 604 -1.83 13.22 -4.78
N THR A 605 -1.79 11.93 -5.10
CA THR A 605 -2.43 11.36 -6.29
C THR A 605 -3.61 10.51 -5.84
N ASN A 606 -4.83 10.97 -6.10
CA ASN A 606 -6.05 10.23 -5.85
C ASN A 606 -6.50 9.51 -7.14
N ASN A 607 -6.52 8.19 -7.11
CA ASN A 607 -7.03 7.29 -8.15
C ASN A 607 -8.28 6.50 -7.67
N GLY A 608 -8.74 6.73 -6.43
CA GLY A 608 -9.86 6.01 -5.79
C GLY A 608 -10.88 6.95 -5.13
N LEU A 609 -11.41 6.59 -3.98
CA LEU A 609 -12.28 7.48 -3.19
C LEU A 609 -11.47 8.18 -2.11
N LEU A 610 -11.57 9.51 -2.06
CA LEU A 610 -11.06 10.32 -0.95
C LEU A 610 -12.18 11.15 -0.35
N ASN A 611 -12.55 10.79 0.87
CA ASN A 611 -13.43 11.53 1.74
C ASN A 611 -12.63 12.03 2.95
N ALA A 612 -12.66 13.34 3.18
CA ALA A 612 -12.11 13.87 4.41
C ALA A 612 -12.81 15.15 4.88
N ALA A 613 -12.95 15.28 6.20
CA ALA A 613 -13.45 16.51 6.79
C ALA A 613 -12.39 17.63 6.69
N ARG A 614 -11.10 17.33 6.88
CA ARG A 614 -10.03 18.30 6.71
C ARG A 614 -8.87 17.70 5.93
N VAL A 615 -8.51 18.36 4.84
CA VAL A 615 -7.36 18.03 3.99
C VAL A 615 -6.38 19.19 4.01
N THR A 616 -5.23 19.01 4.63
CA THR A 616 -4.13 19.97 4.59
C THR A 616 -3.03 19.41 3.69
N VAL A 617 -2.82 20.06 2.54
CA VAL A 617 -1.70 19.78 1.64
C VAL A 617 -0.65 20.88 1.80
N GLY A 618 0.57 20.53 2.17
CA GLY A 618 1.64 21.49 2.47
C GLY A 618 2.33 22.01 1.22
N GLY A 619 1.80 23.07 0.60
CA GLY A 619 2.45 23.79 -0.50
C GLY A 619 2.77 22.93 -1.71
N CYS A 620 1.86 22.01 -2.06
CA CYS A 620 2.06 20.98 -3.07
C CYS A 620 0.79 20.76 -3.92
N ILE A 621 0.93 19.91 -4.94
CA ILE A 621 -0.12 19.55 -5.90
C ILE A 621 -1.01 18.45 -5.32
N PHE A 622 -2.33 18.65 -5.42
CA PHE A 622 -3.33 17.59 -5.29
C PHE A 622 -3.85 17.22 -6.68
N ASN A 623 -3.74 15.96 -7.08
CA ASN A 623 -4.25 15.45 -8.34
C ASN A 623 -5.40 14.47 -8.11
N ASN A 624 -6.63 14.87 -8.44
CA ASN A 624 -7.79 13.99 -8.50
C ASN A 624 -7.86 13.32 -9.89
N ASN A 625 -7.16 12.21 -10.05
CA ASN A 625 -6.82 11.60 -11.34
C ASN A 625 -7.90 10.61 -11.81
N GLY A 626 -9.04 11.13 -12.31
CA GLY A 626 -10.18 10.30 -12.74
C GLY A 626 -10.96 9.69 -11.57
N ALA A 627 -10.73 10.22 -10.37
CA ALA A 627 -11.13 9.68 -9.09
C ALA A 627 -12.21 10.55 -8.42
N GLU A 628 -12.63 10.19 -7.21
CA GLU A 628 -13.65 10.93 -6.49
C GLU A 628 -13.09 11.60 -5.24
N LEU A 629 -13.30 12.92 -5.14
CA LEU A 629 -13.03 13.74 -3.97
C LEU A 629 -14.36 14.27 -3.40
N MET A 630 -14.66 13.93 -2.15
CA MET A 630 -15.85 14.41 -1.46
C MET A 630 -15.47 15.25 -0.23
N LEU A 631 -15.94 16.49 -0.19
CA LEU A 631 -15.87 17.35 0.99
C LEU A 631 -17.15 17.18 1.83
N VAL A 632 -17.00 16.74 3.08
CA VAL A 632 -18.15 16.36 3.92
C VAL A 632 -18.47 17.43 4.96
N GLY A 633 -19.46 18.26 4.62
CA GLY A 633 -20.08 19.25 5.48
C GLY A 633 -19.41 20.62 5.44
N ASP A 634 -20.14 21.65 5.87
CA ASP A 634 -19.74 23.06 5.74
C ASP A 634 -18.42 23.41 6.47
N GLY A 635 -18.03 22.59 7.45
CA GLY A 635 -16.75 22.72 8.16
C GLY A 635 -15.56 22.13 7.42
N ALA A 636 -15.78 21.50 6.27
CA ALA A 636 -14.72 20.84 5.53
C ALA A 636 -13.78 21.86 4.89
N VAL A 637 -12.47 21.64 5.03
CA VAL A 637 -11.46 22.54 4.48
C VAL A 637 -10.39 21.75 3.76
N MET A 638 -10.13 22.12 2.51
CA MET A 638 -8.98 21.69 1.73
C MET A 638 -8.04 22.89 1.54
N SER A 639 -6.76 22.75 1.86
CA SER A 639 -5.76 23.80 1.63
C SER A 639 -4.55 23.27 0.89
N GLY A 640 -3.95 24.05 -0.03
CA GLY A 640 -2.77 23.64 -0.81
C GLY A 640 -2.26 24.72 -1.76
N ASP A 641 -1.30 24.38 -2.63
CA ASP A 641 -0.85 25.30 -3.68
C ASP A 641 -1.70 25.12 -4.94
N GLU A 642 -1.89 23.87 -5.37
CA GLU A 642 -2.55 23.55 -6.64
C GLU A 642 -3.48 22.35 -6.50
N LEU A 643 -4.68 22.46 -7.05
CA LEU A 643 -5.63 21.36 -7.22
C LEU A 643 -5.88 21.13 -8.71
N GLN A 644 -5.55 19.94 -9.19
CA GLN A 644 -5.89 19.46 -10.52
C GLN A 644 -7.02 18.44 -10.40
N ASN A 645 -8.17 18.73 -11.01
CA ASN A 645 -9.32 17.83 -11.02
C ASN A 645 -9.55 17.26 -12.42
N SER A 646 -9.34 15.96 -12.58
CA SER A 646 -9.71 15.19 -13.78
C SER A 646 -10.76 14.11 -13.45
N GLY A 647 -11.41 14.22 -12.29
CA GLY A 647 -12.44 13.31 -11.80
C GLY A 647 -13.62 14.10 -11.23
N VAL A 648 -14.30 13.57 -10.20
CA VAL A 648 -15.45 14.25 -9.57
C VAL A 648 -15.04 14.88 -8.25
N LEU A 649 -15.23 16.19 -8.11
CA LEU A 649 -15.24 16.90 -6.84
C LEU A 649 -16.69 17.20 -6.45
N ARG A 650 -17.10 16.88 -5.22
CA ARG A 650 -18.45 17.20 -4.74
C ARG A 650 -18.56 17.46 -3.25
N GLY A 651 -19.73 17.97 -2.86
CA GLY A 651 -20.11 18.17 -1.46
C GLY A 651 -20.01 19.63 -1.03
N SER A 652 -19.78 19.85 0.26
CA SER A 652 -19.79 21.17 0.89
C SER A 652 -18.48 21.44 1.62
N GLY A 653 -18.07 22.70 1.70
CA GLY A 653 -16.87 23.12 2.41
C GLY A 653 -16.13 24.26 1.71
N ARG A 654 -14.86 24.44 2.08
CA ARG A 654 -13.95 25.45 1.53
C ARG A 654 -12.73 24.81 0.90
N ILE A 655 -12.37 25.26 -0.30
CA ILE A 655 -11.11 24.95 -0.98
C ILE A 655 -10.25 26.21 -0.99
N GLU A 656 -9.09 26.18 -0.35
CA GLU A 656 -8.11 27.27 -0.28
C GLU A 656 -6.82 26.84 -0.99
N VAL A 657 -6.81 26.93 -2.32
CA VAL A 657 -5.64 26.62 -3.15
C VAL A 657 -5.24 27.85 -3.97
N SER A 658 -3.96 28.02 -4.29
CA SER A 658 -3.54 29.16 -5.11
C SER A 658 -4.05 29.04 -6.55
N VAL A 659 -4.05 27.81 -7.08
CA VAL A 659 -4.51 27.46 -8.43
C VAL A 659 -5.47 26.27 -8.34
N PHE A 660 -6.63 26.36 -8.99
CA PHE A 660 -7.52 25.23 -9.19
C PHE A 660 -7.82 25.07 -10.68
N GLU A 661 -7.36 23.96 -11.26
CA GLU A 661 -7.65 23.55 -12.62
C GLU A 661 -8.70 22.42 -12.62
N ASN A 662 -9.89 22.68 -13.16
CA ASN A 662 -10.84 21.65 -13.52
C ASN A 662 -10.62 21.25 -14.98
N ASN A 663 -9.91 20.15 -15.19
CA ASN A 663 -9.49 19.66 -16.50
C ASN A 663 -10.69 19.16 -17.33
N SER A 664 -10.48 18.84 -18.61
CA SER A 664 -11.54 18.42 -19.56
C SER A 664 -12.38 17.23 -19.10
N ASP A 665 -11.77 16.28 -18.37
CA ASP A 665 -12.46 15.13 -17.79
C ASP A 665 -12.99 15.38 -16.35
N GLY A 666 -12.73 16.58 -15.82
CA GLY A 666 -13.06 17.00 -14.47
C GLY A 666 -14.49 17.53 -14.32
N GLU A 667 -15.09 17.24 -13.18
CA GLU A 667 -16.41 17.70 -12.81
C GLU A 667 -16.46 18.23 -11.37
N VAL A 668 -17.04 19.41 -11.17
CA VAL A 668 -17.36 19.99 -9.86
C VAL A 668 -18.87 19.96 -9.66
N ARG A 669 -19.37 19.28 -8.62
CA ARG A 669 -20.81 19.13 -8.33
C ARG A 669 -21.20 19.73 -6.98
N VAL A 670 -22.17 20.63 -7.01
CA VAL A 670 -22.81 21.23 -5.83
C VAL A 670 -24.31 20.90 -5.87
N GLY A 671 -24.77 20.12 -4.90
CA GLY A 671 -26.14 19.64 -4.82
C GLY A 671 -27.08 20.53 -4.01
N PRO A 672 -28.35 20.10 -3.80
CA PRO A 672 -29.33 20.87 -3.05
C PRO A 672 -28.92 21.10 -1.60
N GLY A 673 -28.75 22.38 -1.21
CA GLY A 673 -28.32 22.77 0.14
C GLY A 673 -26.81 22.66 0.38
N ASP A 674 -26.05 22.18 -0.60
CA ASP A 674 -24.60 22.21 -0.51
C ASP A 674 -24.07 23.63 -0.70
N GLN A 675 -23.01 23.96 0.03
CA GLN A 675 -22.28 25.22 -0.07
C GLN A 675 -20.80 24.93 -0.32
N LEU A 676 -20.29 25.35 -1.47
CA LEU A 676 -18.88 25.21 -1.84
C LEU A 676 -18.24 26.57 -2.06
N GLN A 677 -17.22 26.90 -1.28
CA GLN A 677 -16.41 28.10 -1.48
C GLN A 677 -15.03 27.74 -2.00
N ILE A 678 -14.64 28.36 -3.11
CA ILE A 678 -13.35 28.19 -3.77
C ILE A 678 -12.59 29.51 -3.65
N GLY A 679 -11.60 29.51 -2.76
CA GLY A 679 -10.62 30.58 -2.64
C GLY A 679 -9.39 30.33 -3.51
N GLY A 680 -8.57 31.37 -3.68
CA GLY A 680 -7.34 31.27 -4.45
C GLY A 680 -7.03 32.51 -5.27
N ALA A 681 -6.00 32.41 -6.12
CA ALA A 681 -5.69 33.45 -7.09
C ALA A 681 -6.44 33.24 -8.41
N THR A 682 -6.50 32.00 -8.90
CA THR A 682 -7.11 31.66 -10.20
C THR A 682 -7.82 30.32 -10.18
N PHE A 683 -8.95 30.24 -10.89
CA PHE A 683 -9.69 29.01 -11.17
C PHE A 683 -9.93 28.90 -12.68
N SER A 684 -9.54 27.78 -13.29
CA SER A 684 -9.76 27.49 -14.71
C SER A 684 -10.67 26.27 -14.85
N ASN A 685 -11.69 26.39 -15.70
CA ASN A 685 -12.63 25.32 -16.02
C ASN A 685 -12.56 24.95 -17.50
N SER A 686 -11.87 23.85 -17.81
CA SER A 686 -11.98 23.16 -19.09
C SER A 686 -12.93 21.96 -19.05
N GLY A 687 -13.45 21.61 -17.86
CA GLY A 687 -14.42 20.54 -17.67
C GLY A 687 -15.82 21.06 -17.35
N ARG A 688 -16.52 20.39 -16.45
CA ARG A 688 -17.90 20.69 -16.08
C ARG A 688 -18.05 21.20 -14.65
N ILE A 689 -18.83 22.27 -14.47
CA ILE A 689 -19.36 22.71 -13.17
C ILE A 689 -20.86 22.51 -13.18
N GLU A 690 -21.39 21.80 -12.18
CA GLU A 690 -22.81 21.52 -12.00
C GLU A 690 -23.27 22.02 -10.62
N ALA A 691 -24.06 23.10 -10.59
CA ALA A 691 -24.69 23.64 -9.39
C ALA A 691 -26.22 23.49 -9.47
N ILE A 692 -26.75 22.37 -8.97
CA ILE A 692 -28.17 22.03 -9.08
C ILE A 692 -28.83 21.98 -7.70
N GLY A 693 -29.60 23.02 -7.41
CA GLY A 693 -30.42 23.11 -6.22
C GLY A 693 -31.91 22.84 -6.45
N THR A 694 -32.67 23.11 -5.39
CA THR A 694 -34.15 23.13 -5.42
C THR A 694 -34.65 24.47 -4.90
N THR A 695 -35.91 24.81 -5.17
CA THR A 695 -36.51 26.07 -4.71
C THR A 695 -36.47 26.27 -3.18
N VAL A 696 -36.40 25.19 -2.40
CA VAL A 696 -36.34 25.25 -0.92
C VAL A 696 -34.94 25.02 -0.36
N SER A 697 -34.01 24.57 -1.20
CA SER A 697 -32.64 24.22 -0.82
C SER A 697 -31.76 24.52 -2.04
N PRO A 698 -31.45 25.80 -2.28
CA PRO A 698 -30.60 26.18 -3.41
C PRO A 698 -29.20 25.60 -3.25
N ALA A 699 -28.51 25.41 -4.37
CA ALA A 699 -27.08 25.11 -4.39
C ALA A 699 -26.31 26.44 -4.38
N GLU A 700 -25.28 26.57 -3.55
CA GLU A 700 -24.44 27.77 -3.51
C GLU A 700 -23.00 27.43 -3.84
N ILE A 701 -22.45 28.11 -4.84
CA ILE A 701 -21.04 28.03 -5.19
C ILE A 701 -20.45 29.45 -5.25
N GLU A 702 -19.35 29.64 -4.53
CA GLU A 702 -18.68 30.92 -4.38
C GLU A 702 -17.22 30.81 -4.83
N PHE A 703 -16.82 31.69 -5.74
CA PHE A 703 -15.47 31.81 -6.25
C PHE A 703 -14.89 33.16 -5.81
N ASP A 704 -13.96 33.12 -4.85
CA ASP A 704 -13.16 34.31 -4.49
C ASP A 704 -12.01 34.53 -5.48
N ALA A 705 -11.61 33.47 -6.19
CA ALA A 705 -10.65 33.51 -7.29
C ALA A 705 -11.29 34.02 -8.58
N ALA A 706 -10.49 34.60 -9.47
CA ALA A 706 -10.93 34.87 -10.84
C ALA A 706 -11.20 33.55 -11.57
N VAL A 707 -12.35 33.47 -12.25
CA VAL A 707 -12.82 32.27 -12.95
C VAL A 707 -12.67 32.44 -14.46
N THR A 708 -11.96 31.53 -15.12
CA THR A 708 -11.99 31.38 -16.58
C THR A 708 -12.75 30.11 -16.94
N ASN A 709 -13.86 30.25 -17.67
CA ASN A 709 -14.53 29.11 -18.31
C ASN A 709 -13.96 28.94 -19.72
N GLU A 710 -13.03 28.00 -19.87
CA GLU A 710 -12.11 27.87 -21.01
C GLU A 710 -12.82 27.46 -22.31
N GLU A 711 -12.29 27.95 -23.43
CA GLU A 711 -12.75 27.60 -24.78
C GLU A 711 -12.71 26.07 -25.03
N ALA A 712 -13.55 25.59 -25.96
CA ALA A 712 -13.70 24.21 -26.43
C ALA A 712 -14.53 23.27 -25.52
N ASP A 713 -14.19 23.14 -24.24
CA ASP A 713 -14.77 22.09 -23.37
C ASP A 713 -15.40 22.63 -22.06
N GLY A 714 -15.12 23.89 -21.68
CA GLY A 714 -15.63 24.50 -20.44
C GLY A 714 -17.16 24.62 -20.39
N GLU A 715 -17.77 24.08 -19.35
CA GLU A 715 -19.21 24.11 -19.17
C GLU A 715 -19.62 24.41 -17.72
N ILE A 716 -20.50 25.39 -17.55
CA ILE A 716 -21.13 25.72 -16.27
C ILE A 716 -22.64 25.52 -16.40
N PHE A 717 -23.20 24.61 -15.60
CA PHE A 717 -24.63 24.37 -15.50
C PHE A 717 -25.16 24.77 -14.15
N ALA A 718 -26.28 25.49 -14.14
CA ALA A 718 -26.91 25.85 -12.89
C ALA A 718 -28.44 25.90 -12.93
N ARG A 719 -29.04 25.59 -11.77
CA ARG A 719 -30.48 25.57 -11.54
C ARG A 719 -30.78 25.81 -10.06
N ASN A 720 -31.72 26.71 -9.74
CA ASN A 720 -32.07 27.05 -8.35
C ASN A 720 -30.80 27.31 -7.51
N THR A 721 -30.00 28.28 -7.94
CA THR A 721 -28.63 28.43 -7.44
C THR A 721 -28.28 29.87 -7.09
N LEU A 722 -27.32 30.00 -6.18
CA LEU A 722 -26.56 31.22 -5.93
C LEU A 722 -25.17 31.00 -6.55
N LEU A 723 -24.88 31.67 -7.66
CA LEU A 723 -23.54 31.70 -8.26
C LEU A 723 -22.85 32.99 -7.85
N ARG A 724 -21.69 32.91 -7.19
CA ARG A 724 -20.93 34.09 -6.77
C ARG A 724 -19.54 34.08 -7.40
N PHE A 725 -19.30 34.95 -8.35
CA PHE A 725 -18.00 35.17 -8.99
C PHE A 725 -17.32 36.40 -8.39
N ASN A 726 -17.02 36.39 -7.09
CA ASN A 726 -16.42 37.55 -6.40
C ASN A 726 -15.10 38.01 -7.05
N GLY A 727 -14.34 37.09 -7.65
CA GLY A 727 -13.13 37.38 -8.43
C GLY A 727 -13.36 37.73 -9.91
N GLY A 728 -14.60 37.72 -10.38
CA GLY A 728 -15.01 37.89 -11.77
C GLY A 728 -15.06 36.57 -12.57
N LEU A 729 -15.90 36.54 -13.61
CA LEU A 729 -16.02 35.44 -14.58
C LEU A 729 -15.62 35.91 -15.98
N GLU A 730 -14.60 35.30 -16.58
CA GLU A 730 -14.36 35.33 -18.02
C GLU A 730 -14.95 34.06 -18.66
N ASN A 731 -16.06 34.20 -19.40
CA ASN A 731 -16.75 33.09 -20.04
C ASN A 731 -16.36 32.99 -21.52
N GLN A 732 -15.54 31.99 -21.88
CA GLN A 732 -15.13 31.67 -23.26
C GLN A 732 -15.89 30.49 -23.86
N ALA A 733 -16.73 29.83 -23.07
CA ALA A 733 -17.52 28.68 -23.47
C ALA A 733 -18.97 28.77 -22.98
N SER A 734 -19.56 27.73 -22.39
CA SER A 734 -20.99 27.69 -22.06
C SER A 734 -21.28 27.95 -20.58
N LEU A 735 -22.13 28.93 -20.29
CA LEU A 735 -22.85 29.09 -19.03
C LEU A 735 -24.35 28.91 -19.26
N SER A 736 -24.93 27.84 -18.72
CA SER A 736 -26.33 27.46 -18.92
C SER A 736 -27.14 27.48 -17.63
N LEU A 737 -28.12 28.37 -17.58
CA LEU A 737 -29.08 28.54 -16.48
C LEU A 737 -30.44 28.00 -16.90
N SER A 738 -30.98 27.06 -16.13
CA SER A 738 -32.26 26.41 -16.47
C SER A 738 -33.19 26.22 -15.26
N PHE A 739 -34.50 26.32 -15.53
CA PHE A 739 -35.61 26.03 -14.62
C PHE A 739 -35.53 26.67 -13.21
N GLY A 740 -36.52 27.47 -12.82
CA GLY A 740 -36.53 28.10 -11.49
C GLY A 740 -35.69 29.37 -11.48
N THR A 741 -35.14 29.75 -10.32
CA THR A 741 -34.48 31.05 -10.15
C THR A 741 -32.99 30.87 -9.89
N SER A 742 -32.15 31.60 -10.63
CA SER A 742 -30.70 31.64 -10.40
C SER A 742 -30.24 33.08 -10.21
N ASP A 743 -29.56 33.34 -9.11
CA ASP A 743 -28.97 34.65 -8.81
C ASP A 743 -27.46 34.57 -9.08
N VAL A 744 -26.94 35.53 -9.84
CA VAL A 744 -25.54 35.60 -10.25
C VAL A 744 -24.91 36.90 -9.76
N PHE A 745 -23.86 36.78 -8.97
CA PHE A 745 -23.08 37.89 -8.40
C PHE A 745 -21.67 37.90 -8.99
N GLY A 746 -21.06 39.08 -9.01
CA GLY A 746 -19.73 39.33 -9.55
C GLY A 746 -19.74 39.73 -11.03
N ASP A 747 -18.71 40.47 -11.43
CA ASP A 747 -18.55 40.97 -12.80
C ASP A 747 -18.40 39.83 -13.79
N ILE A 748 -19.07 39.93 -14.94
CA ILE A 748 -19.03 38.91 -16.00
C ILE A 748 -18.50 39.52 -17.30
N PHE A 749 -17.48 38.89 -17.87
CA PHE A 749 -17.04 39.11 -19.24
C PHE A 749 -17.37 37.87 -20.09
N ASN A 750 -18.43 37.96 -20.89
CA ASN A 750 -18.77 36.95 -21.89
C ASN A 750 -18.07 37.30 -23.22
N VAL A 751 -16.98 36.62 -23.54
CA VAL A 751 -16.18 36.92 -24.75
C VAL A 751 -16.90 36.47 -26.03
N ASP A 752 -16.35 36.78 -27.21
CA ASP A 752 -16.96 36.50 -28.51
C ASP A 752 -17.22 35.00 -28.81
N THR A 753 -16.45 34.10 -28.23
CA THR A 753 -16.68 32.65 -28.26
C THR A 753 -17.66 32.16 -27.19
N GLY A 754 -17.90 32.99 -26.17
CA GLY A 754 -18.73 32.68 -25.02
C GLY A 754 -20.23 32.68 -25.32
N THR A 755 -20.93 31.77 -24.66
CA THR A 755 -22.39 31.68 -24.70
C THR A 755 -22.97 31.63 -23.29
N ILE A 756 -23.95 32.49 -23.03
CA ILE A 756 -24.77 32.45 -21.82
C ILE A 756 -26.19 32.08 -22.24
N ILE A 757 -26.70 30.96 -21.75
CA ILE A 757 -28.02 30.43 -22.11
C ILE A 757 -28.92 30.45 -20.89
N ILE A 758 -30.04 31.14 -21.00
CA ILE A 758 -31.08 31.16 -19.97
C ILE A 758 -32.33 30.51 -20.60
N SER A 759 -32.77 29.38 -20.06
CA SER A 759 -33.84 28.58 -20.69
C SER A 759 -34.69 27.78 -19.70
N GLY A 760 -35.66 27.01 -20.21
CA GLY A 760 -36.51 26.15 -19.39
C GLY A 760 -37.50 26.90 -18.49
N ASN A 761 -37.96 28.09 -18.92
CA ASN A 761 -38.76 29.02 -18.11
C ASN A 761 -38.04 29.38 -16.79
N SER A 762 -36.78 29.79 -16.90
CA SER A 762 -35.96 30.24 -15.77
C SER A 762 -36.10 31.75 -15.59
N ASP A 763 -35.88 32.20 -14.36
CA ASP A 763 -35.60 33.60 -14.04
C ASP A 763 -34.13 33.69 -13.63
N ALA A 764 -33.35 34.55 -14.28
CA ALA A 764 -31.95 34.79 -13.94
C ALA A 764 -31.72 36.27 -13.63
N THR A 765 -31.07 36.55 -12.50
CA THR A 765 -30.74 37.91 -12.07
C THR A 765 -29.22 38.06 -12.00
N PHE A 766 -28.69 39.06 -12.68
CA PHE A 766 -27.29 39.47 -12.64
C PHE A 766 -27.19 40.76 -11.83
N TYR A 767 -26.45 40.73 -10.72
CA TYR A 767 -26.41 41.84 -9.76
C TYR A 767 -25.33 42.87 -10.06
N ASP A 768 -24.25 42.46 -10.72
CA ASP A 768 -23.07 43.27 -10.98
C ASP A 768 -22.87 43.47 -12.50
N ASP A 769 -21.76 44.10 -12.89
CA ASP A 769 -21.55 44.57 -14.26
C ASP A 769 -21.31 43.41 -15.24
N MET A 770 -21.78 43.58 -16.48
CA MET A 770 -21.60 42.60 -17.55
C MET A 770 -21.05 43.24 -18.82
N ILE A 771 -19.98 42.67 -19.35
CA ILE A 771 -19.54 42.88 -20.73
C ILE A 771 -19.96 41.64 -21.55
N ASN A 772 -20.81 41.83 -22.54
CA ASN A 772 -21.26 40.77 -23.44
C ASN A 772 -20.75 41.03 -24.87
N ASP A 773 -19.66 40.36 -25.26
CA ASP A 773 -19.16 40.30 -26.63
C ASP A 773 -19.58 39.02 -27.37
N GLY A 774 -20.05 38.00 -26.65
CA GLY A 774 -20.57 36.74 -27.19
C GLY A 774 -22.07 36.70 -27.43
N GLU A 775 -22.66 35.50 -27.30
CA GLU A 775 -24.12 35.31 -27.33
C GLU A 775 -24.69 35.27 -25.90
N LEU A 776 -25.73 36.07 -25.64
CA LEU A 776 -26.62 35.87 -24.49
C LEU A 776 -28.01 35.48 -24.97
N ARG A 777 -28.40 34.23 -24.75
CA ARG A 777 -29.68 33.69 -25.21
C ARG A 777 -30.71 33.64 -24.08
N THR A 778 -31.72 34.48 -24.15
CA THR A 778 -32.90 34.41 -23.28
C THR A 778 -34.05 33.71 -24.02
N SER A 779 -34.28 32.44 -23.69
CA SER A 779 -35.28 31.61 -24.39
C SER A 779 -36.72 32.06 -24.14
N ALA A 780 -37.66 31.58 -24.97
CA ALA A 780 -39.08 31.83 -24.77
C ALA A 780 -39.55 31.48 -23.34
N GLY A 781 -40.34 32.36 -22.73
CA GLY A 781 -40.89 32.16 -21.37
C GLY A 781 -39.88 32.35 -20.23
N THR A 782 -38.68 32.87 -20.53
CA THR A 782 -37.59 33.09 -19.58
C THR A 782 -37.35 34.59 -19.41
N VAL A 783 -36.91 35.00 -18.22
CA VAL A 783 -36.56 36.40 -17.89
C VAL A 783 -35.08 36.50 -17.50
N ALA A 784 -34.39 37.51 -18.04
CA ALA A 784 -33.07 37.93 -17.60
C ALA A 784 -33.15 39.37 -17.05
N VAL A 785 -32.63 39.59 -15.84
CA VAL A 785 -32.60 40.91 -15.19
C VAL A 785 -31.16 41.31 -14.91
N PHE A 786 -30.79 42.52 -15.30
CA PHE A 786 -29.45 43.09 -15.08
C PHE A 786 -29.57 44.33 -14.21
N PHE A 787 -29.00 44.28 -12.99
CA PHE A 787 -28.93 45.42 -12.09
C PHE A 787 -27.66 46.25 -12.24
N GLY A 788 -26.54 45.62 -12.64
CA GLY A 788 -25.31 46.31 -12.98
C GLY A 788 -25.35 46.94 -14.38
N ASP A 789 -24.27 47.63 -14.72
CA ASP A 789 -24.09 48.22 -16.03
C ASP A 789 -23.77 47.12 -17.06
N VAL A 790 -24.30 47.27 -18.28
CA VAL A 790 -24.19 46.26 -19.34
C VAL A 790 -23.58 46.88 -20.59
N SER A 791 -22.51 46.28 -21.12
CA SER A 791 -21.88 46.73 -22.36
C SER A 791 -21.49 45.58 -23.29
N GLY A 792 -20.85 45.89 -24.41
CA GLY A 792 -20.32 44.89 -25.34
C GLY A 792 -21.15 44.70 -26.60
N SER A 793 -20.51 44.09 -27.60
CA SER A 793 -21.00 44.01 -29.00
C SER A 793 -21.85 42.78 -29.30
N GLY A 794 -21.94 41.88 -28.33
CA GLY A 794 -22.63 40.61 -28.39
C GLY A 794 -24.14 40.77 -28.53
N SER A 795 -24.79 39.80 -29.17
CA SER A 795 -26.23 39.82 -29.39
C SER A 795 -27.01 39.09 -28.31
N TYR A 796 -28.20 39.61 -28.01
CA TYR A 796 -29.18 39.03 -27.10
C TYR A 796 -30.19 38.22 -27.90
N THR A 797 -30.02 36.91 -27.98
CA THR A 797 -30.85 36.04 -28.81
C THR A 797 -32.00 35.39 -28.03
N GLY A 798 -32.89 34.70 -28.74
CA GLY A 798 -34.09 34.09 -28.14
C GLY A 798 -35.25 35.09 -28.01
N THR A 799 -36.42 34.60 -27.61
CA THR A 799 -37.67 35.39 -27.59
C THR A 799 -38.17 35.63 -26.16
N GLY A 800 -37.30 35.52 -25.15
CA GLY A 800 -37.60 35.87 -23.77
C GLY A 800 -37.58 37.37 -23.52
N THR A 801 -37.59 37.76 -22.26
CA THR A 801 -37.59 39.18 -21.85
C THR A 801 -36.29 39.54 -21.15
N VAL A 802 -35.68 40.66 -21.55
CA VAL A 802 -34.49 41.23 -20.92
C VAL A 802 -34.85 42.55 -20.22
N PHE A 803 -34.49 42.67 -18.95
CA PHE A 803 -34.62 43.88 -18.14
C PHE A 803 -33.24 44.48 -17.89
N LEU A 804 -33.05 45.74 -18.29
CA LEU A 804 -31.87 46.54 -17.99
C LEU A 804 -32.28 47.59 -16.95
N GLU A 805 -31.73 47.47 -15.74
CA GLU A 805 -32.00 48.39 -14.64
C GLU A 805 -30.85 49.39 -14.40
N GLY A 806 -29.65 49.10 -14.92
CA GLY A 806 -28.46 49.97 -14.93
C GLY A 806 -28.22 50.66 -16.29
N MET A 807 -26.99 51.11 -16.53
CA MET A 807 -26.56 51.66 -17.83
C MET A 807 -26.48 50.55 -18.88
N PHE A 808 -26.79 50.89 -20.13
CA PHE A 808 -26.50 50.04 -21.29
C PHE A 808 -25.73 50.82 -22.35
N SER A 809 -24.54 50.34 -22.69
CA SER A 809 -23.64 50.95 -23.69
C SER A 809 -23.35 49.92 -24.79
N PRO A 810 -23.96 50.02 -25.99
CA PRO A 810 -23.79 49.05 -27.07
C PRO A 810 -22.33 48.97 -27.58
N GLY A 811 -21.67 47.82 -27.44
CA GLY A 811 -20.36 47.57 -28.03
C GLY A 811 -19.16 48.18 -27.32
N ASN A 812 -18.04 48.20 -28.05
CA ASN A 812 -16.92 49.12 -27.83
C ASN A 812 -17.10 50.42 -28.65
N SER A 813 -18.34 50.70 -29.02
CA SER A 813 -18.90 51.87 -29.70
C SER A 813 -18.08 52.48 -30.87
N PRO A 814 -18.61 52.55 -32.11
CA PRO A 814 -19.98 52.19 -32.50
C PRO A 814 -20.22 50.67 -32.64
N ALA A 815 -21.42 50.22 -32.31
CA ALA A 815 -21.90 48.86 -32.57
C ALA A 815 -23.41 48.80 -32.86
N ALA A 816 -23.83 47.74 -33.56
CA ALA A 816 -25.22 47.35 -33.66
C ALA A 816 -25.48 46.13 -32.77
N VAL A 817 -26.28 46.30 -31.72
CA VAL A 817 -26.65 45.22 -30.79
C VAL A 817 -28.11 44.84 -31.02
N SER A 818 -28.38 43.53 -31.09
CA SER A 818 -29.72 43.01 -31.36
C SER A 818 -30.31 42.26 -30.17
N PHE A 819 -31.62 42.41 -29.98
CA PHE A 819 -32.46 41.71 -29.01
C PHE A 819 -33.54 40.93 -29.75
N GLY A 820 -33.52 39.60 -29.67
CA GLY A 820 -34.48 38.73 -30.36
C GLY A 820 -35.88 38.70 -29.72
N GLY A 821 -36.00 39.16 -28.48
CA GLY A 821 -37.21 39.14 -27.66
C GLY A 821 -37.69 40.53 -27.25
N ASP A 822 -38.29 40.61 -26.06
CA ASP A 822 -38.73 41.87 -25.47
C ASP A 822 -37.58 42.51 -24.69
N LEU A 823 -37.42 43.84 -24.82
CA LEU A 823 -36.44 44.64 -24.09
C LEU A 823 -37.16 45.63 -23.18
N HIS A 824 -36.75 45.70 -21.92
CA HIS A 824 -37.29 46.64 -20.95
C HIS A 824 -36.16 47.47 -20.31
N PHE A 825 -36.24 48.79 -20.45
CA PHE A 825 -35.41 49.73 -19.69
C PHE A 825 -36.13 50.18 -18.42
N GLY A 826 -35.48 50.00 -17.28
CA GLY A 826 -35.94 50.47 -15.98
C GLY A 826 -36.02 52.00 -15.89
N GLY A 827 -36.78 52.51 -14.92
CA GLY A 827 -36.94 53.95 -14.74
C GLY A 827 -35.66 54.69 -14.29
N LEU A 828 -34.66 53.94 -13.82
CA LEU A 828 -33.34 54.43 -13.42
C LEU A 828 -32.24 54.08 -14.44
N ALA A 829 -32.56 53.32 -15.49
CA ALA A 829 -31.60 52.91 -16.51
C ALA A 829 -31.21 54.08 -17.42
N SER A 830 -30.02 53.99 -18.02
CA SER A 830 -29.58 54.90 -19.09
C SER A 830 -29.14 54.11 -20.32
N LEU A 831 -29.46 54.62 -21.51
CA LEU A 831 -28.87 54.16 -22.77
C LEU A 831 -27.77 55.15 -23.15
N GLU A 832 -26.53 54.68 -23.29
CA GLU A 832 -25.41 55.46 -23.81
C GLU A 832 -25.25 55.20 -25.31
N VAL A 833 -25.06 56.27 -26.09
CA VAL A 833 -24.92 56.21 -27.55
C VAL A 833 -23.76 57.09 -28.01
N GLU A 834 -22.78 56.50 -28.68
CA GLU A 834 -21.70 57.21 -29.36
C GLU A 834 -22.08 57.52 -30.81
N LEU A 835 -21.79 58.75 -31.25
CA LEU A 835 -21.99 59.22 -32.62
C LEU A 835 -20.66 59.64 -33.26
N GLY A 836 -20.23 58.91 -34.28
CA GLY A 836 -19.06 59.21 -35.13
C GLY A 836 -19.39 59.50 -36.59
N GLY A 837 -20.65 59.34 -36.99
CA GLY A 837 -21.21 59.55 -38.33
C GLY A 837 -22.69 59.14 -38.36
N THR A 838 -23.29 59.02 -39.54
CA THR A 838 -24.75 58.80 -39.70
C THR A 838 -25.16 57.35 -40.01
N THR A 839 -24.19 56.46 -40.20
CA THR A 839 -24.44 55.04 -40.54
C THR A 839 -24.55 54.18 -39.28
N ALA A 840 -25.76 53.68 -39.01
CA ALA A 840 -26.05 52.85 -37.83
C ALA A 840 -25.17 51.61 -37.74
N GLY A 841 -24.68 51.32 -36.54
CA GLY A 841 -23.88 50.15 -36.19
C GLY A 841 -22.40 50.23 -36.54
N THR A 842 -22.01 51.11 -37.48
CA THR A 842 -20.60 51.27 -37.89
C THR A 842 -20.05 52.66 -37.62
N GLU A 843 -20.90 53.68 -37.66
CA GLU A 843 -20.54 55.06 -37.39
C GLU A 843 -21.26 55.61 -36.14
N HIS A 844 -22.37 55.01 -35.72
CA HIS A 844 -23.04 55.32 -34.45
C HIS A 844 -23.73 54.09 -33.86
N ASP A 845 -24.00 54.09 -32.55
CA ASP A 845 -24.63 52.94 -31.89
C ASP A 845 -26.09 52.74 -32.28
N HIS A 846 -26.49 51.47 -32.39
CA HIS A 846 -27.86 51.12 -32.74
C HIS A 846 -28.34 49.87 -32.00
N VAL A 847 -29.51 49.99 -31.37
CA VAL A 847 -30.20 48.89 -30.68
C VAL A 847 -31.38 48.39 -31.53
N SER A 848 -31.35 47.13 -31.93
CA SER A 848 -32.43 46.51 -32.71
C SER A 848 -33.22 45.53 -31.85
N VAL A 849 -34.51 45.75 -31.64
CA VAL A 849 -35.39 44.90 -30.84
C VAL A 849 -36.41 44.21 -31.74
N ALA A 850 -36.42 42.88 -31.80
CA ALA A 850 -37.29 42.14 -32.71
C ALA A 850 -38.78 42.21 -32.33
N ASN A 851 -39.08 42.43 -31.04
CA ASN A 851 -40.45 42.49 -30.53
C ASN A 851 -40.76 43.83 -29.81
N VAL A 852 -41.14 43.83 -28.53
CA VAL A 852 -41.53 45.04 -27.81
C VAL A 852 -40.32 45.66 -27.11
N ALA A 853 -40.09 46.96 -27.33
CA ALA A 853 -39.18 47.77 -26.53
C ALA A 853 -40.00 48.66 -25.56
N SER A 854 -39.87 48.42 -24.26
CA SER A 854 -40.49 49.24 -23.21
C SER A 854 -39.44 50.18 -22.63
N LEU A 855 -39.58 51.48 -22.90
CA LEU A 855 -38.57 52.48 -22.61
C LEU A 855 -38.99 53.35 -21.41
N ALA A 856 -38.14 53.35 -20.39
CA ALA A 856 -38.08 54.35 -19.33
C ALA A 856 -36.62 54.78 -19.14
N GLY A 857 -36.35 55.69 -18.20
CA GLY A 857 -34.99 56.13 -17.94
C GLY A 857 -34.48 57.24 -18.87
N THR A 858 -33.17 57.30 -19.07
CA THR A 858 -32.48 58.41 -19.74
C THR A 858 -31.68 58.00 -20.97
N LEU A 859 -31.42 58.95 -21.87
CA LEU A 859 -30.55 58.82 -23.03
C LEU A 859 -29.33 59.73 -22.87
N ASP A 860 -28.14 59.14 -22.86
CA ASP A 860 -26.86 59.82 -22.83
C ASP A 860 -26.17 59.67 -24.20
N VAL A 861 -25.54 60.74 -24.68
CA VAL A 861 -24.93 60.77 -26.02
C VAL A 861 -23.52 61.32 -25.93
N SER A 862 -22.60 60.69 -26.66
CA SER A 862 -21.23 61.16 -26.81
C SER A 862 -20.88 61.35 -28.29
N LEU A 863 -20.09 62.40 -28.61
CA LEU A 863 -19.55 62.58 -29.96
C LEU A 863 -18.13 62.02 -29.99
N ILE A 864 -17.88 61.07 -30.88
CA ILE A 864 -16.59 60.41 -31.04
C ILE A 864 -15.91 60.81 -32.35
N ASN A 865 -14.62 60.49 -32.49
CA ASN A 865 -13.85 60.70 -33.73
C ASN A 865 -13.83 62.15 -34.26
N GLY A 866 -14.12 63.14 -33.41
CA GLY A 866 -14.23 64.55 -33.81
C GLY A 866 -15.44 64.85 -34.69
N PHE A 867 -16.47 63.99 -34.66
CA PHE A 867 -17.69 64.18 -35.42
C PHE A 867 -18.42 65.46 -35.00
N MET A 868 -18.86 66.22 -36.00
CA MET A 868 -19.53 67.50 -35.83
C MET A 868 -20.86 67.44 -36.57
N PRO A 869 -21.97 67.12 -35.88
CA PRO A 869 -23.27 67.00 -36.51
C PRO A 869 -23.70 68.29 -37.22
N THR A 870 -24.40 68.14 -38.35
CA THR A 870 -24.93 69.23 -39.18
C THR A 870 -26.45 69.18 -39.23
N ALA A 871 -27.11 70.33 -39.40
CA ALA A 871 -28.57 70.41 -39.42
C ALA A 871 -29.20 69.41 -40.39
N GLY A 872 -30.15 68.61 -39.90
CA GLY A 872 -30.84 67.55 -40.64
C GLY A 872 -30.22 66.16 -40.50
N ASP A 873 -29.03 66.03 -39.89
CA ASP A 873 -28.46 64.71 -39.62
C ASP A 873 -29.38 63.94 -38.67
N THR A 874 -29.66 62.68 -39.04
CA THR A 874 -30.55 61.77 -38.33
C THR A 874 -29.79 60.50 -37.95
N PHE A 875 -29.87 60.12 -36.69
CA PHE A 875 -29.24 58.92 -36.12
C PHE A 875 -30.34 58.03 -35.55
N GLU A 876 -30.67 56.94 -36.25
CA GLU A 876 -31.58 55.93 -35.72
C GLU A 876 -30.83 55.11 -34.68
N ILE A 877 -31.20 55.27 -33.40
CA ILE A 877 -30.49 54.70 -32.25
C ILE A 877 -31.21 53.46 -31.69
N LEU A 878 -32.52 53.34 -31.92
CA LEU A 878 -33.28 52.16 -31.52
C LEU A 878 -34.41 51.86 -32.50
N THR A 879 -34.56 50.61 -32.91
CA THR A 879 -35.70 50.10 -33.70
C THR A 879 -36.42 48.97 -32.99
N ALA A 880 -37.75 48.91 -33.11
CA ALA A 880 -38.56 47.82 -32.57
C ALA A 880 -39.83 47.52 -33.37
N ALA A 881 -40.41 46.33 -33.21
CA ALA A 881 -41.74 46.03 -33.77
C ALA A 881 -42.84 46.89 -33.13
N SER A 882 -42.71 47.18 -31.83
CA SER A 882 -43.47 48.23 -31.17
C SER A 882 -42.68 48.84 -30.00
N ILE A 883 -42.74 50.16 -29.86
CA ILE A 883 -42.14 50.91 -28.77
C ILE A 883 -43.23 51.41 -27.82
N LEU A 884 -43.03 51.18 -26.53
CA LEU A 884 -43.84 51.70 -25.44
C LEU A 884 -42.99 52.65 -24.58
N GLY A 885 -43.54 53.77 -24.11
CA GLY A 885 -42.79 54.74 -23.32
C GLY A 885 -41.83 55.60 -24.15
N THR A 886 -40.90 56.28 -23.48
CA THR A 886 -39.92 57.21 -24.09
C THR A 886 -38.65 57.26 -23.25
N LEU A 887 -37.51 57.50 -23.88
CA LEU A 887 -36.29 57.89 -23.17
C LEU A 887 -36.31 59.40 -22.90
N THR A 888 -35.92 59.80 -21.70
CA THR A 888 -35.74 61.23 -21.37
C THR A 888 -34.32 61.67 -21.69
N PRO A 889 -34.09 62.86 -22.27
CA PRO A 889 -32.73 63.36 -22.47
C PRO A 889 -31.95 63.44 -21.15
N GLY A 890 -30.80 62.78 -21.09
CA GLY A 890 -29.82 62.87 -20.01
C GLY A 890 -28.71 63.86 -20.37
N ALA A 891 -27.48 63.36 -20.47
CA ALA A 891 -26.30 64.08 -20.91
C ALA A 891 -26.21 64.08 -22.44
N LEU A 892 -26.61 65.20 -23.06
CA LEU A 892 -26.42 65.44 -24.48
C LEU A 892 -25.26 66.40 -24.74
N PRO A 893 -24.41 66.16 -25.75
CA PRO A 893 -23.27 67.02 -26.05
C PRO A 893 -23.75 68.31 -26.71
N SER A 894 -23.04 69.41 -26.46
CA SER A 894 -23.34 70.70 -27.12
C SER A 894 -23.13 70.60 -28.63
N LEU A 895 -24.10 71.05 -29.40
CA LEU A 895 -23.99 71.08 -30.86
C LEU A 895 -23.35 72.37 -31.38
N PRO A 896 -22.78 72.36 -32.61
CA PRO A 896 -22.21 73.55 -33.22
C PRO A 896 -23.28 74.61 -33.52
N GLY A 897 -22.91 75.89 -33.37
CA GLY A 897 -23.76 77.02 -33.78
C GLY A 897 -25.07 77.13 -33.00
N ASN A 898 -26.18 77.18 -33.72
CA ASN A 898 -27.54 77.33 -33.22
C ASN A 898 -28.33 76.01 -33.29
N LEU A 899 -27.66 74.86 -33.38
CA LEU A 899 -28.31 73.55 -33.45
C LEU A 899 -28.74 73.04 -32.06
N GLN A 900 -29.79 72.23 -32.05
CA GLN A 900 -30.33 71.51 -30.89
C GLN A 900 -30.62 70.06 -31.25
N TRP A 901 -30.63 69.19 -30.22
CA TRP A 901 -31.06 67.80 -30.34
C TRP A 901 -32.58 67.70 -30.26
N PHE A 902 -33.17 66.95 -31.19
CA PHE A 902 -34.54 66.48 -31.13
C PHE A 902 -34.56 64.96 -31.02
N VAL A 903 -35.13 64.43 -29.94
CA VAL A 903 -35.29 62.98 -29.75
C VAL A 903 -36.66 62.57 -30.28
N ASN A 904 -36.69 62.09 -31.52
CA ASN A 904 -37.93 61.68 -32.18
C ASN A 904 -38.30 60.25 -31.75
N HIS A 905 -39.47 60.10 -31.12
CA HIS A 905 -40.03 58.81 -30.74
C HIS A 905 -41.23 58.49 -31.63
N THR A 906 -41.14 57.39 -32.36
CA THR A 906 -42.26 56.79 -33.09
C THR A 906 -42.65 55.48 -32.43
N ASN A 907 -43.73 54.85 -32.91
CA ASN A 907 -44.13 53.54 -32.40
C ASN A 907 -43.14 52.41 -32.78
N THR A 908 -42.13 52.67 -33.61
CA THR A 908 -41.21 51.63 -34.13
C THR A 908 -39.73 52.05 -34.16
N SER A 909 -39.41 53.31 -33.88
CA SER A 909 -38.05 53.84 -33.95
C SER A 909 -37.87 55.02 -33.00
N VAL A 910 -36.69 55.09 -32.37
CA VAL A 910 -36.15 56.28 -31.68
C VAL A 910 -34.98 56.79 -32.49
N ALA A 911 -35.03 58.06 -32.88
CA ALA A 911 -33.97 58.71 -33.62
C ALA A 911 -33.59 60.05 -33.02
N LEU A 912 -32.29 60.34 -33.00
CA LEU A 912 -31.76 61.67 -32.73
C LEU A 912 -31.72 62.45 -34.05
N VAL A 913 -32.32 63.62 -34.07
CA VAL A 913 -32.27 64.55 -35.20
C VAL A 913 -31.61 65.83 -34.72
N THR A 914 -30.66 66.34 -35.49
CA THR A 914 -30.13 67.68 -35.25
C THR A 914 -30.93 68.71 -36.03
N THR A 915 -31.50 69.69 -35.35
CA THR A 915 -32.28 70.77 -35.99
C THR A 915 -31.85 72.14 -35.46
N PHE A 916 -32.31 73.22 -36.07
CA PHE A 916 -32.11 74.57 -35.58
C PHE A 916 -32.92 74.83 -34.30
N ALA A 917 -32.34 75.58 -33.36
CA ALA A 917 -33.06 76.09 -32.21
C ALA A 917 -34.22 76.98 -32.68
N GLY A 918 -35.45 76.68 -32.28
CA GLY A 918 -36.64 77.43 -32.72
C GLY A 918 -37.41 76.81 -33.89
N ASP A 919 -36.91 75.74 -34.51
CA ASP A 919 -37.71 74.81 -35.32
C ASP A 919 -38.57 74.00 -34.34
N PHE A 920 -39.83 74.40 -34.19
CA PHE A 920 -40.78 73.89 -33.20
C PHE A 920 -41.76 72.89 -33.79
N ASP A 921 -41.96 72.91 -35.11
CA ASP A 921 -42.78 71.91 -35.81
C ASP A 921 -41.95 70.78 -36.44
N PHE A 922 -40.61 70.89 -36.37
CA PHE A 922 -39.61 69.91 -36.76
C PHE A 922 -39.62 69.59 -38.26
N ASP A 923 -40.02 70.56 -39.09
CA ASP A 923 -40.03 70.39 -40.55
C ASP A 923 -38.70 70.76 -41.24
N GLY A 924 -37.70 71.18 -40.45
CA GLY A 924 -36.32 71.41 -40.90
C GLY A 924 -36.05 72.85 -41.34
N ASP A 925 -37.00 73.77 -41.13
CA ASP A 925 -36.80 75.21 -41.20
C ASP A 925 -37.31 75.93 -39.94
N VAL A 926 -37.00 77.23 -39.81
CA VAL A 926 -37.51 78.09 -38.73
C VAL A 926 -38.33 79.19 -39.36
N ASP A 927 -39.64 78.98 -39.51
CA ASP A 927 -40.55 79.85 -40.24
C ASP A 927 -41.80 80.28 -39.43
N GLY A 928 -42.83 80.80 -40.10
CA GLY A 928 -44.04 81.27 -39.42
C GLY A 928 -44.87 80.14 -38.77
N ARG A 929 -44.67 78.89 -39.16
CA ARG A 929 -45.37 77.70 -38.65
C ARG A 929 -44.84 77.30 -37.29
N ASP A 930 -43.53 77.36 -37.08
CA ASP A 930 -42.92 77.16 -35.77
C ASP A 930 -43.45 78.14 -34.74
N PHE A 931 -43.56 79.41 -35.14
CA PHE A 931 -44.13 80.43 -34.28
C PHE A 931 -45.57 80.10 -33.89
N ILE A 932 -46.37 79.52 -34.79
CA ILE A 932 -47.74 79.09 -34.50
C ILE A 932 -47.74 77.89 -33.55
N VAL A 933 -46.82 76.94 -33.69
CA VAL A 933 -46.67 75.81 -32.76
C VAL A 933 -46.30 76.31 -31.37
N TRP A 934 -45.32 77.20 -31.26
CA TRP A 934 -44.94 77.82 -30.00
C TRP A 934 -46.04 78.69 -29.39
N GLN A 935 -46.76 79.48 -30.19
CA GLN A 935 -47.86 80.30 -29.69
C GLN A 935 -48.98 79.45 -29.07
N ARG A 936 -49.24 78.26 -29.64
CA ARG A 936 -50.24 77.32 -29.14
C ARG A 936 -49.74 76.51 -27.96
N ASN A 937 -48.43 76.27 -27.90
CA ASN A 937 -47.80 75.59 -26.79
C ASN A 937 -46.44 76.20 -26.47
N PRO A 938 -46.36 77.22 -25.60
CA PRO A 938 -45.09 77.86 -25.25
C PRO A 938 -44.09 76.94 -24.55
N SER A 939 -44.48 75.70 -24.19
CA SER A 939 -43.59 74.71 -23.60
C SER A 939 -42.68 74.02 -24.61
N VAL A 940 -42.86 74.23 -25.92
CA VAL A 940 -42.01 73.61 -26.96
C VAL A 940 -40.61 74.25 -27.05
N GLY A 941 -40.42 75.44 -26.47
CA GLY A 941 -39.11 76.10 -26.39
C GLY A 941 -39.22 77.61 -26.15
N ASN A 942 -38.11 78.35 -26.22
CA ASN A 942 -38.13 79.79 -25.97
C ASN A 942 -38.40 80.57 -27.25
N LEU A 943 -39.29 81.57 -27.19
CA LEU A 943 -39.54 82.47 -28.33
C LEU A 943 -38.26 83.11 -28.89
N THR A 944 -37.26 83.37 -28.03
CA THR A 944 -35.99 83.96 -28.43
C THR A 944 -35.19 83.06 -29.37
N ASP A 945 -35.35 81.73 -29.25
CA ASP A 945 -34.69 80.77 -30.15
C ASP A 945 -35.26 80.93 -31.56
N TRP A 946 -36.59 80.96 -31.70
CA TRP A 946 -37.26 81.24 -32.96
C TRP A 946 -36.89 82.63 -33.54
N GLN A 947 -36.89 83.67 -32.71
CA GLN A 947 -36.54 85.03 -33.16
C GLN A 947 -35.11 85.13 -33.70
N THR A 948 -34.18 84.38 -33.10
CA THR A 948 -32.76 84.40 -33.46
C THR A 948 -32.51 83.62 -34.74
N ASN A 949 -33.28 82.56 -34.98
CA ASN A 949 -33.05 81.60 -36.07
C ASN A 949 -34.08 81.67 -37.20
N TYR A 950 -35.03 82.63 -37.17
CA TYR A 950 -36.04 82.78 -38.22
C TYR A 950 -35.41 82.93 -39.62
N GLY A 951 -35.80 82.04 -40.54
CA GLY A 951 -35.28 81.95 -41.90
C GLY A 951 -34.07 81.03 -42.06
N GLU A 952 -33.62 80.34 -41.01
CA GLU A 952 -32.72 79.19 -41.12
C GLU A 952 -33.48 77.99 -41.71
N PHE A 953 -32.84 77.22 -42.58
CA PHE A 953 -33.42 76.04 -43.21
C PHE A 953 -32.32 75.06 -43.62
N VAL A 954 -32.63 73.76 -43.57
CA VAL A 954 -31.74 72.75 -44.14
C VAL A 954 -31.72 72.91 -45.66
N ALA A 955 -30.54 73.21 -46.21
CA ALA A 955 -30.39 73.35 -47.66
C ALA A 955 -30.63 71.98 -48.33
N LEU A 956 -31.70 71.88 -49.12
CA LEU A 956 -32.02 70.67 -49.90
C LEU A 956 -30.84 70.30 -50.81
N SER A 957 -30.13 69.24 -50.47
CA SER A 957 -29.16 68.61 -51.37
C SER A 957 -29.92 67.87 -52.48
N ALA A 958 -29.60 68.17 -53.74
CA ALA A 958 -30.17 67.46 -54.88
C ALA A 958 -29.76 65.98 -54.81
N SER A 959 -30.72 65.08 -54.54
CA SER A 959 -30.48 63.64 -54.59
C SER A 959 -30.16 63.21 -56.01
N SER A 960 -28.88 62.92 -56.30
CA SER A 960 -28.50 62.18 -57.50
C SER A 960 -28.82 60.70 -57.27
N THR A 961 -30.10 60.35 -57.38
CA THR A 961 -30.45 58.93 -57.57
C THR A 961 -29.77 58.46 -58.85
N VAL A 962 -28.81 57.55 -58.73
CA VAL A 962 -28.27 56.82 -59.88
C VAL A 962 -29.42 55.97 -60.41
N VAL A 963 -30.15 56.50 -61.40
CA VAL A 963 -31.10 55.70 -62.16
C VAL A 963 -30.29 54.57 -62.78
N PRO A 964 -30.62 53.29 -62.56
CA PRO A 964 -29.91 52.20 -63.22
C PRO A 964 -30.08 52.37 -64.73
N GLU A 965 -29.01 52.71 -65.44
CA GLU A 965 -29.01 52.52 -66.88
C GLU A 965 -29.21 51.01 -67.13
N PRO A 966 -30.16 50.59 -67.99
CA PRO A 966 -30.26 49.19 -68.36
C PRO A 966 -28.91 48.76 -68.92
N THR A 967 -28.29 47.75 -68.30
CA THR A 967 -27.01 47.20 -68.78
C THR A 967 -27.11 46.98 -70.28
N THR A 968 -26.09 47.41 -71.02
CA THR A 968 -26.06 47.42 -72.49
C THR A 968 -26.46 46.06 -73.11
N TRP A 969 -26.33 44.98 -72.34
CA TRP A 969 -26.79 43.63 -72.63
C TRP A 969 -28.31 43.48 -72.80
N VAL A 970 -29.14 44.17 -72.00
CA VAL A 970 -30.62 44.12 -72.10
C VAL A 970 -31.11 44.87 -73.35
N LEU A 971 -30.45 45.98 -73.71
CA LEU A 971 -30.70 46.70 -74.98
C LEU A 971 -30.20 45.90 -76.21
N LEU A 972 -29.10 45.15 -76.08
CA LEU A 972 -28.61 44.23 -77.12
C LEU A 972 -29.52 43.01 -77.31
N LEU A 973 -30.02 42.41 -76.23
CA LEU A 973 -30.95 41.27 -76.27
C LEU A 973 -32.32 41.68 -76.86
N THR A 974 -32.86 42.84 -76.47
CA THR A 974 -34.11 43.36 -77.05
C THR A 974 -33.94 43.73 -78.52
N ALA A 975 -32.80 44.31 -78.92
CA ALA A 975 -32.48 44.55 -80.34
C ALA A 975 -32.28 43.25 -81.14
N LEU A 976 -31.71 42.20 -80.55
CA LEU A 976 -31.53 40.89 -81.20
C LEU A 976 -32.87 40.16 -81.37
N VAL A 977 -33.74 40.20 -80.36
CA VAL A 977 -35.09 39.61 -80.41
C VAL A 977 -35.97 40.33 -81.43
N VAL A 978 -35.86 41.66 -81.55
CA VAL A 978 -36.56 42.43 -82.61
C VAL A 978 -35.99 42.15 -84.01
N LYS A 979 -34.67 41.88 -84.14
CA LYS A 979 -34.06 41.44 -85.42
C LYS A 979 -34.41 39.99 -85.80
N LEU A 980 -34.49 39.06 -84.84
CA LEU A 980 -34.93 37.69 -85.09
C LEU A 980 -36.44 37.62 -85.41
N ALA A 981 -37.27 38.40 -84.72
CA ALA A 981 -38.71 38.50 -85.01
C ALA A 981 -38.99 39.12 -86.39
N ARG A 982 -38.10 39.99 -86.91
CA ARG A 982 -38.17 40.49 -88.30
C ARG A 982 -37.70 39.49 -89.36
N ARG A 983 -36.86 38.50 -89.03
CA ARG A 983 -36.41 37.47 -89.99
C ARG A 983 -37.34 36.26 -90.09
N LEU A 984 -38.23 36.03 -89.12
CA LEU A 984 -39.23 34.95 -89.14
C LEU A 984 -40.57 35.34 -89.79
N ARG A 985 -40.69 36.54 -90.38
CA ARG A 985 -41.87 36.99 -91.17
C ARG A 985 -41.62 37.14 -92.68
N ILE A 986 -40.50 36.64 -93.20
CA ILE A 986 -40.21 36.53 -94.64
C ILE A 986 -39.67 35.11 -94.91
N ALA A 987 -40.57 34.14 -94.80
CA ALA A 987 -40.47 32.79 -95.37
C ALA A 987 -41.89 32.18 -95.37
N GLU A 988 -42.81 32.88 -96.02
CA GLU A 988 -43.72 32.30 -97.01
C GLU A 988 -43.20 32.74 -98.38
#